data_AF-A0A1X7L8Z6-F1
#
_entry.id   AF-A0A1X7L8Z6-F1
#
_cell.length_a   1.000
_cell.length_b   1.000
_cell.length_c   1.000
_cell.angle_alpha   90.00
_cell.angle_beta   90.00
_cell.angle_gamma   90.00
#
_symmetry.space_group_name_H-M   'P 1'
#
loop_
_entity.id
_entity.type
_entity.pdbx_description
1 polymer ?
#
loop_
_entity_poly.entity_id
_entity_poly.type
_entity_poly.pdbx_seq_one_letter_code
_entity_poly.pdbx_strand_id
1 'polypeptide(L)'
;MATLVLGAVGSAIGGAFGGAILGFSGAAIGGFIGSTIGSVVDSWIVSSLAPAQKIEGQRLDSLRITSATEGAIIPRLYGRMRIGGNIIWATDFREETKTTTQGGGKGGGGGKVRTTEYLYYASFAVALCEGPITGIGRIWADGKPLDMTGITWRWYPGNESQTADPFIAAKMGAAKTPAYRGTAYVVFEELPLVTYGNRLPQLSFEVFRPLADPDTAEGLVKAVTMIPASGEFTYATEAVRKTVGATTTVFGQTTGGTTSAENLNALPDEADIVVALDRLQAMAPAVESVSLVVAWFGNDLRAGNCTIKPGVEVAAKVTSPKTWTVNGVARANAHLVSRDAENRPVYGGTPADFAVVQAIREMKARGLRVTFYPFLLMDVPPGNTLPNPYSNNAATPGQPSFPWRGRITCSPAAGFAGTADKTAAAATQVSAFFGAATPAQFAVSGDTVSWTGPSGDWGLRRMILHYAYLCAAAGGVDAFLIGTEMRGLTTIRSGASAYPAVTAFKALAADVKAILGPGTRAGYASDWSEYFGHQPGDGSGDVYFHLDPLWSDANIDFIGIDNYMPLSDWRDGFDHADALQGWPAIHDRGYLQANIAGGEGFDWFYASAADRSAQIRTPITDGAAGKPWVFRYKDLRAWWSNPHFNRPGGVESGTPTAWVPQSKPIWFTELGCPAIDRGTNQPNVFFDPKSSESFTPYFSRGWRDDAIQRAYLEASYLW
;
A
#
# COMPACT_ATOMS: atom_id res chain seq x y z
N MET A 1 -69.59 -31.21 15.27
CA MET A 1 -69.53 -31.62 16.68
C MET A 1 -68.05 -31.75 17.05
N ALA A 2 -67.33 -30.68 17.39
CA ALA A 2 -67.73 -29.50 18.16
C ALA A 2 -68.16 -29.85 19.59
N THR A 3 -67.35 -29.40 20.55
CA THR A 3 -67.76 -28.62 21.72
C THR A 3 -66.49 -28.01 22.31
N LEU A 4 -66.25 -26.71 22.17
CA LEU A 4 -66.86 -25.61 22.92
C LEU A 4 -66.67 -25.75 24.44
N VAL A 5 -65.98 -24.74 24.97
CA VAL A 5 -66.45 -23.91 26.09
C VAL A 5 -66.36 -24.52 27.49
N LEU A 6 -65.44 -23.96 28.27
CA LEU A 6 -65.72 -23.12 29.45
C LEU A 6 -64.37 -22.45 29.86
N GLY A 7 -64.24 -21.13 30.06
CA GLY A 7 -65.24 -20.09 30.12
C GLY A 7 -64.66 -18.72 29.74
N ALA A 8 -65.41 -18.05 28.86
CA ALA A 8 -65.31 -16.64 28.53
C ALA A 8 -66.45 -15.89 29.22
N VAL A 9 -66.13 -14.78 29.89
CA VAL A 9 -66.88 -13.50 30.00
C VAL A 9 -65.76 -12.50 30.34
N GLY A 10 -65.37 -11.54 29.50
CA GLY A 10 -66.15 -10.36 29.09
C GLY A 10 -65.83 -9.21 30.09
N SER A 11 -65.11 -8.15 29.74
CA SER A 11 -65.38 -7.20 28.65
C SER A 11 -64.08 -6.43 28.32
N ALA A 12 -63.67 -6.43 27.04
CA ALA A 12 -63.85 -5.33 26.05
C ALA A 12 -62.74 -4.25 26.21
N ILE A 13 -62.04 -3.74 25.19
CA ILE A 13 -62.36 -3.31 23.82
C ILE A 13 -60.98 -3.30 23.09
N GLY A 14 -60.81 -3.78 21.84
CA GLY A 14 -61.12 -3.06 20.60
C GLY A 14 -60.09 -1.95 20.32
N GLY A 15 -59.53 -1.89 19.11
CA GLY A 15 -58.44 -0.98 18.77
C GLY A 15 -58.73 0.53 18.87
N ALA A 16 -57.66 1.29 18.65
CA ALA A 16 -57.54 2.75 18.44
C ALA A 16 -57.11 3.58 19.66
N PHE A 17 -56.10 4.44 19.42
CA PHE A 17 -55.52 5.49 20.29
C PHE A 17 -54.77 4.95 21.53
N GLY A 18 -53.58 5.41 21.91
CA GLY A 18 -52.82 6.63 21.62
C GLY A 18 -52.10 7.03 22.91
N GLY A 19 -50.78 7.26 22.85
CA GLY A 19 -49.97 7.81 23.95
C GLY A 19 -49.62 6.79 25.05
N ALA A 20 -48.52 6.91 25.80
CA ALA A 20 -47.47 7.90 25.89
C ALA A 20 -46.44 7.30 26.89
N ILE A 21 -45.14 7.33 26.56
CA ILE A 21 -44.09 8.06 27.30
C ILE A 21 -43.62 7.38 28.62
N LEU A 22 -42.28 7.34 28.78
CA LEU A 22 -41.46 7.05 29.99
C LEU A 22 -41.21 5.54 30.21
N GLY A 23 -39.99 5.03 30.34
CA GLY A 23 -38.74 5.60 30.86
C GLY A 23 -38.08 4.49 31.68
N PHE A 24 -36.78 4.26 31.48
CA PHE A 24 -35.97 3.15 31.97
C PHE A 24 -36.05 2.81 33.48
N SER A 25 -35.82 1.54 33.81
CA SER A 25 -34.83 1.00 34.78
C SER A 25 -35.08 -0.51 34.92
N GLY A 26 -34.16 -1.46 35.12
CA GLY A 26 -32.71 -1.51 35.35
C GLY A 26 -32.45 -2.76 36.20
N ALA A 27 -31.63 -3.74 35.76
CA ALA A 27 -30.84 -4.64 36.61
C ALA A 27 -30.07 -5.75 35.83
N ALA A 28 -28.75 -5.77 36.03
CA ALA A 28 -27.83 -6.91 36.19
C ALA A 28 -27.41 -7.82 35.01
N ILE A 29 -26.25 -7.46 34.41
CA ILE A 29 -24.97 -8.20 34.32
C ILE A 29 -24.96 -9.74 34.48
N GLY A 30 -24.38 -10.44 33.47
CA GLY A 30 -23.66 -11.71 33.68
C GLY A 30 -23.42 -12.58 32.43
N GLY A 31 -22.14 -12.83 32.07
CA GLY A 31 -21.72 -14.11 31.45
C GLY A 31 -21.37 -14.17 29.94
N PHE A 32 -20.07 -14.09 29.64
CA PHE A 32 -19.27 -14.81 28.61
C PHE A 32 -19.88 -15.44 27.33
N ILE A 33 -19.29 -15.02 26.19
CA ILE A 33 -18.92 -15.74 24.93
C ILE A 33 -19.96 -16.60 24.18
N GLY A 34 -20.20 -16.22 22.92
CA GLY A 34 -20.40 -17.18 21.83
C GLY A 34 -21.43 -16.75 20.77
N SER A 35 -20.93 -16.29 19.61
CA SER A 35 -21.60 -16.24 18.30
C SER A 35 -22.94 -15.47 18.17
N THR A 36 -23.01 -14.65 17.12
CA THR A 36 -24.24 -14.13 16.51
C THR A 36 -24.86 -12.92 17.22
N ILE A 37 -24.92 -11.78 16.52
CA ILE A 37 -26.10 -10.93 16.29
C ILE A 37 -25.59 -9.59 15.72
N GLY A 38 -25.55 -9.52 14.39
CA GLY A 38 -25.82 -8.27 13.68
C GLY A 38 -27.32 -8.25 13.41
N SER A 39 -28.03 -7.25 13.94
CA SER A 39 -29.32 -6.72 13.44
C SER A 39 -30.10 -5.85 14.45
N VAL A 40 -29.55 -5.48 15.62
CA VAL A 40 -30.32 -4.71 16.64
C VAL A 40 -29.83 -3.29 16.93
N VAL A 41 -28.83 -2.78 16.20
CA VAL A 41 -28.36 -1.38 16.39
C VAL A 41 -28.83 -0.43 15.26
N ASP A 42 -29.17 -0.94 14.08
CA ASP A 42 -29.59 -0.09 12.95
C ASP A 42 -30.99 0.51 13.06
N SER A 43 -31.85 0.03 13.95
CA SER A 43 -33.24 0.51 14.04
C SER A 43 -33.44 1.72 14.96
N TRP A 44 -32.44 2.12 15.75
CA TRP A 44 -32.62 3.16 16.78
C TRP A 44 -32.14 4.55 16.37
N ILE A 45 -31.22 4.65 15.38
CA ILE A 45 -30.66 5.94 14.92
C ILE A 45 -31.46 6.53 13.74
N VAL A 46 -32.20 5.71 12.98
CA VAL A 46 -32.97 6.17 11.80
C VAL A 46 -34.39 6.66 12.16
N SER A 47 -34.83 6.48 13.41
CA SER A 47 -36.21 6.79 13.84
C SER A 47 -36.44 8.23 14.32
N SER A 48 -35.39 9.05 14.52
CA SER A 48 -35.52 10.32 15.26
C SER A 48 -35.61 11.61 14.44
N LEU A 49 -35.53 11.59 13.11
CA LEU A 49 -35.58 12.82 12.30
C LEU A 49 -36.43 12.64 11.02
N ALA A 50 -37.68 13.13 11.08
CA ALA A 50 -38.64 13.38 9.98
C ALA A 50 -39.43 12.17 9.38
N PRO A 51 -40.66 12.38 8.86
CA PRO A 51 -41.68 11.34 8.69
C PRO A 51 -41.36 10.34 7.60
N ALA A 52 -41.60 9.06 7.91
CA ALA A 52 -41.33 7.89 7.09
C ALA A 52 -42.09 7.91 5.75
N GLN A 53 -41.42 8.33 4.67
CA GLN A 53 -41.68 7.77 3.36
C GLN A 53 -41.14 6.34 3.35
N LYS A 54 -42.04 5.37 3.38
CA LYS A 54 -41.70 3.96 3.23
C LYS A 54 -41.35 3.70 1.75
N ILE A 55 -40.10 3.96 1.39
CA ILE A 55 -39.54 3.56 0.10
C ILE A 55 -39.08 2.11 0.27
N GLU A 56 -39.80 1.16 -0.34
CA GLU A 56 -39.30 -0.21 -0.46
C GLU A 56 -38.13 -0.21 -1.45
N GLY A 57 -36.90 -0.25 -0.92
CA GLY A 57 -35.68 -0.43 -1.73
C GLY A 57 -35.58 -1.84 -2.32
N GLN A 58 -34.76 -2.01 -3.35
CA GLN A 58 -34.58 -3.30 -4.01
C GLN A 58 -34.12 -4.39 -3.03
N ARG A 59 -34.76 -5.56 -3.08
CA ARG A 59 -34.40 -6.75 -2.30
C ARG A 59 -33.01 -7.25 -2.73
N LEU A 60 -32.25 -7.78 -1.78
CA LEU A 60 -31.02 -8.54 -2.06
C LEU A 60 -31.37 -9.74 -2.96
N ASP A 61 -31.01 -9.63 -4.24
CA ASP A 61 -31.18 -10.72 -5.19
C ASP A 61 -30.05 -11.73 -4.98
N SER A 62 -30.35 -12.84 -4.30
CA SER A 62 -29.38 -13.92 -4.05
C SER A 62 -28.98 -14.64 -5.33
N LEU A 63 -29.66 -14.37 -6.45
CA LEU A 63 -29.35 -14.90 -7.78
C LEU A 63 -29.04 -13.74 -8.74
N ARG A 64 -27.75 -13.59 -9.11
CA ARG A 64 -27.31 -12.59 -10.10
C ARG A 64 -27.51 -13.19 -11.51
N ILE A 65 -28.68 -12.93 -12.09
CA ILE A 65 -29.10 -13.50 -13.38
C ILE A 65 -28.74 -12.52 -14.51
N THR A 66 -28.11 -13.01 -15.57
CA THR A 66 -28.14 -12.37 -16.89
C THR A 66 -29.52 -12.53 -17.50
N SER A 67 -30.23 -11.42 -17.68
CA SER A 67 -31.56 -11.41 -18.33
C SER A 67 -31.47 -10.94 -19.79
N ALA A 68 -32.59 -11.02 -20.49
CA ALA A 68 -32.80 -10.45 -21.82
C ALA A 68 -34.20 -9.81 -21.88
N THR A 69 -34.52 -9.02 -20.84
CA THR A 69 -35.88 -8.53 -20.58
C THR A 69 -35.98 -7.05 -20.87
N GLU A 70 -36.93 -6.65 -21.71
CA GLU A 70 -37.30 -5.24 -21.89
C GLU A 70 -37.96 -4.68 -20.63
N GLY A 71 -37.63 -3.45 -20.25
CA GLY A 71 -38.11 -2.81 -19.02
C GLY A 71 -37.31 -3.15 -17.76
N ALA A 72 -36.22 -3.93 -17.88
CA ALA A 72 -35.26 -4.09 -16.79
C ALA A 72 -34.61 -2.74 -16.44
N ILE A 73 -34.33 -2.53 -15.15
CA ILE A 73 -33.64 -1.32 -14.69
C ILE A 73 -32.18 -1.27 -15.17
N ILE A 74 -31.68 -0.06 -15.42
CA ILE A 74 -30.24 0.17 -15.59
C ILE A 74 -29.67 0.43 -14.19
N PRO A 75 -28.82 -0.46 -13.64
CA PRO A 75 -28.32 -0.30 -12.29
C PRO A 75 -27.24 0.80 -12.22
N ARG A 76 -27.07 1.38 -11.04
CA ARG A 76 -25.94 2.24 -10.68
C ARG A 76 -25.04 1.47 -9.72
N LEU A 77 -23.74 1.58 -9.91
CA LEU A 77 -22.75 1.04 -8.95
C LEU A 77 -21.79 2.14 -8.50
N TYR A 78 -21.21 1.91 -7.32
CA TYR A 78 -20.11 2.71 -6.79
C TYR A 78 -19.06 1.75 -6.22
N GLY A 79 -17.79 2.00 -6.52
CA GLY A 79 -16.67 1.16 -6.12
C GLY A 79 -16.49 -0.09 -7.01
N ARG A 80 -16.04 -1.18 -6.38
CA ARG A 80 -15.80 -2.48 -7.04
C ARG A 80 -16.91 -3.46 -6.67
N MET A 81 -17.74 -3.85 -7.62
CA MET A 81 -18.86 -4.74 -7.37
C MET A 81 -19.05 -5.77 -8.48
N ARG A 82 -19.46 -6.99 -8.10
CA ARG A 82 -19.85 -8.02 -9.07
C ARG A 82 -21.34 -7.90 -9.37
N ILE A 83 -21.69 -7.65 -10.63
CA ILE A 83 -23.06 -7.46 -11.11
C ILE A 83 -23.39 -8.44 -12.24
N GLY A 84 -24.66 -8.81 -12.36
CA GLY A 84 -25.17 -9.43 -13.59
C GLY A 84 -25.28 -8.38 -14.70
N GLY A 85 -25.66 -8.80 -15.90
CA GLY A 85 -25.95 -7.85 -16.97
C GLY A 85 -27.24 -8.20 -17.71
N ASN A 86 -27.69 -7.32 -18.60
CA ASN A 86 -28.85 -7.56 -19.44
C ASN A 86 -28.41 -7.62 -20.90
N ILE A 87 -28.81 -8.65 -21.64
CA ILE A 87 -28.47 -8.78 -23.06
C ILE A 87 -29.23 -7.69 -23.84
N ILE A 88 -28.48 -6.86 -24.57
CA ILE A 88 -29.01 -5.72 -25.36
C ILE A 88 -28.90 -5.93 -26.87
N TRP A 89 -28.14 -6.94 -27.29
CA TRP A 89 -27.96 -7.34 -28.67
C TRP A 89 -27.45 -8.78 -28.74
N ALA A 90 -27.89 -9.55 -29.73
CA ALA A 90 -27.37 -10.89 -30.02
C ALA A 90 -27.59 -11.24 -31.49
N THR A 91 -26.72 -12.07 -32.06
CA THR A 91 -26.96 -12.74 -33.34
C THR A 91 -27.59 -14.11 -33.14
N ASP A 92 -28.09 -14.71 -34.22
CA ASP A 92 -28.38 -16.14 -34.25
C ASP A 92 -27.10 -16.95 -33.94
N PHE A 93 -27.27 -18.18 -33.42
CA PHE A 93 -26.16 -19.08 -33.16
C PHE A 93 -25.50 -19.50 -34.47
N ARG A 94 -24.16 -19.46 -34.51
CA ARG A 94 -23.38 -20.03 -35.61
C ARG A 94 -23.07 -21.49 -35.29
N GLU A 95 -23.49 -22.39 -36.17
CA GLU A 95 -23.17 -23.82 -36.09
C GLU A 95 -21.96 -24.13 -37.00
N GLU A 96 -21.00 -24.90 -36.48
CA GLU A 96 -19.86 -25.41 -37.23
C GLU A 96 -19.78 -26.93 -37.06
N THR A 97 -19.66 -27.66 -38.17
CA THR A 97 -19.66 -29.12 -38.18
C THR A 97 -18.24 -29.65 -38.36
N LYS A 98 -17.71 -30.37 -37.38
CA LYS A 98 -16.39 -31.01 -37.45
C LYS A 98 -16.54 -32.51 -37.63
N THR A 99 -16.18 -33.03 -38.80
CA THR A 99 -16.15 -34.48 -39.06
C THR A 99 -14.75 -35.03 -38.82
N THR A 100 -14.60 -35.99 -37.90
CA THR A 100 -13.39 -36.82 -37.77
C THR A 100 -13.68 -38.25 -38.23
N THR A 101 -12.74 -38.85 -38.95
CA THR A 101 -12.85 -40.25 -39.40
C THR A 101 -11.67 -41.03 -38.85
N GLN A 102 -11.92 -41.97 -37.94
CA GLN A 102 -10.89 -42.89 -37.45
C GLN A 102 -10.91 -44.19 -38.26
N GLY A 103 -9.74 -44.57 -38.78
CA GLY A 103 -9.53 -45.85 -39.44
C GLY A 103 -9.17 -46.93 -38.42
N GLY A 104 -9.94 -48.02 -38.38
CA GLY A 104 -9.63 -49.19 -37.56
C GLY A 104 -8.30 -49.83 -37.95
N GLY A 105 -7.44 -50.07 -36.96
CA GLY A 105 -6.18 -50.79 -37.13
C GLY A 105 -6.37 -52.24 -37.61
N LYS A 106 -5.37 -52.75 -38.34
CA LYS A 106 -5.35 -54.02 -39.07
C LYS A 106 -5.88 -55.22 -38.27
N GLY A 107 -7.04 -55.74 -38.69
CA GLY A 107 -7.55 -57.03 -38.22
C GLY A 107 -9.05 -57.21 -38.44
N GLY A 108 -9.51 -57.28 -39.70
CA GLY A 108 -10.83 -57.80 -40.07
C GLY A 108 -12.03 -56.87 -39.85
N GLY A 109 -12.60 -56.36 -40.95
CA GLY A 109 -14.04 -56.02 -41.05
C GLY A 109 -14.61 -54.82 -40.26
N GLY A 110 -13.81 -54.00 -39.59
CA GLY A 110 -14.31 -52.85 -38.83
C GLY A 110 -14.68 -51.64 -39.69
N GLY A 111 -15.95 -51.21 -39.65
CA GLY A 111 -16.45 -50.03 -40.38
C GLY A 111 -15.74 -48.73 -40.01
N LYS A 112 -15.64 -47.80 -40.97
CA LYS A 112 -15.15 -46.44 -40.73
C LYS A 112 -16.11 -45.74 -39.77
N VAL A 113 -15.66 -45.39 -38.56
CA VAL A 113 -16.43 -44.57 -37.64
C VAL A 113 -16.20 -43.10 -38.03
N ARG A 114 -17.26 -42.48 -38.54
CA ARG A 114 -17.32 -41.05 -38.85
C ARG A 114 -18.02 -40.35 -37.68
N THR A 115 -17.26 -39.61 -36.89
CA THR A 115 -17.80 -38.81 -35.78
C THR A 115 -18.01 -37.39 -36.28
N THR A 116 -19.26 -36.92 -36.27
CA THR A 116 -19.62 -35.54 -36.61
C THR A 116 -19.94 -34.79 -35.33
N GLU A 117 -19.12 -33.80 -34.99
CA GLU A 117 -19.33 -32.89 -33.85
C GLU A 117 -19.97 -31.60 -34.34
N TYR A 118 -20.97 -31.10 -33.59
CA TYR A 118 -21.60 -29.79 -33.81
C TYR A 118 -21.08 -28.81 -32.76
N LEU A 119 -20.44 -27.74 -33.21
CA LEU A 119 -19.90 -26.66 -32.38
C LEU A 119 -20.80 -25.44 -32.55
N TYR A 120 -21.25 -24.87 -31.44
CA TYR A 120 -22.10 -23.68 -31.44
C TYR A 120 -21.35 -22.47 -30.89
N TYR A 121 -21.54 -21.33 -31.54
CA TYR A 121 -20.94 -20.05 -31.17
C TYR A 121 -22.02 -18.97 -31.10
N ALA A 122 -21.87 -18.04 -30.14
CA ALA A 122 -22.78 -16.90 -30.00
C ALA A 122 -22.02 -15.58 -29.99
N SER A 123 -22.58 -14.57 -30.65
CA SER A 123 -22.11 -13.19 -30.51
C SER A 123 -23.22 -12.34 -29.91
N PHE A 124 -22.92 -11.60 -28.85
CA PHE A 124 -23.91 -10.86 -28.08
C PHE A 124 -23.27 -9.73 -27.28
N ALA A 125 -24.10 -8.75 -26.89
CA ALA A 125 -23.72 -7.64 -26.05
C ALA A 125 -24.54 -7.62 -24.76
N VAL A 126 -23.88 -7.31 -23.65
CA VAL A 126 -24.43 -7.30 -22.30
C VAL A 126 -24.26 -5.92 -21.68
N ALA A 127 -25.37 -5.22 -21.42
CA ALA A 127 -25.38 -3.99 -20.63
C ALA A 127 -25.14 -4.30 -19.15
N LEU A 128 -24.33 -3.47 -18.50
CA LEU A 128 -23.92 -3.66 -17.10
C LEU A 128 -24.57 -2.63 -16.19
N CYS A 129 -24.30 -1.35 -16.40
CA CYS A 129 -24.75 -0.26 -15.54
C CYS A 129 -24.76 1.08 -16.28
N GLU A 130 -25.36 2.10 -15.67
CA GLU A 130 -25.27 3.49 -16.13
C GLU A 130 -23.85 4.03 -15.97
N GLY A 131 -23.39 4.83 -16.93
CA GLY A 131 -22.33 5.84 -16.75
C GLY A 131 -20.93 5.32 -16.47
N PRO A 132 -19.92 6.22 -16.54
CA PRO A 132 -18.56 5.81 -16.81
C PRO A 132 -18.04 4.85 -15.74
N ILE A 133 -17.70 3.64 -16.18
CA ILE A 133 -16.90 2.69 -15.42
C ILE A 133 -15.44 2.83 -15.86
N THR A 134 -14.52 2.49 -14.97
CA THR A 134 -13.07 2.59 -15.21
C THR A 134 -12.44 1.24 -15.56
N GLY A 135 -13.16 0.13 -15.36
CA GLY A 135 -12.66 -1.18 -15.75
C GLY A 135 -13.64 -2.33 -15.53
N ILE A 136 -13.31 -3.45 -16.17
CA ILE A 136 -13.91 -4.76 -15.95
C ILE A 136 -12.81 -5.70 -15.44
N GLY A 137 -13.04 -6.32 -14.28
CA GLY A 137 -12.18 -7.33 -13.70
C GLY A 137 -12.58 -8.73 -14.13
N ARG A 138 -12.69 -9.64 -13.16
CA ARG A 138 -13.10 -11.01 -13.42
C ARG A 138 -14.50 -11.10 -14.03
N ILE A 139 -14.65 -12.03 -14.97
CA ILE A 139 -15.93 -12.43 -15.55
C ILE A 139 -16.21 -13.85 -15.09
N TRP A 140 -17.46 -14.14 -14.76
CA TRP A 140 -17.90 -15.49 -14.40
C TRP A 140 -19.01 -15.94 -15.34
N ALA A 141 -18.94 -17.19 -15.78
CA ALA A 141 -19.95 -17.89 -16.55
C ALA A 141 -20.52 -19.05 -15.70
N ASP A 142 -21.84 -19.07 -15.49
CA ASP A 142 -22.55 -20.05 -14.64
C ASP A 142 -21.91 -20.22 -13.25
N GLY A 143 -21.48 -19.10 -12.66
CA GLY A 143 -20.88 -19.05 -11.32
C GLY A 143 -19.38 -19.36 -11.25
N LYS A 144 -18.76 -19.87 -12.32
CA LYS A 144 -17.31 -20.16 -12.38
C LYS A 144 -16.55 -19.06 -13.11
N PRO A 145 -15.30 -18.74 -12.72
CA PRO A 145 -14.47 -17.80 -13.47
C PRO A 145 -14.37 -18.24 -14.93
N LEU A 146 -14.60 -17.28 -15.84
CA LEU A 146 -14.44 -17.47 -17.28
C LEU A 146 -12.98 -17.22 -17.64
N ASP A 147 -12.33 -18.21 -18.25
CA ASP A 147 -11.03 -18.01 -18.88
C ASP A 147 -11.22 -17.16 -20.14
N MET A 148 -10.58 -16.00 -20.17
CA MET A 148 -10.70 -15.04 -21.27
C MET A 148 -9.72 -15.34 -22.40
N THR A 149 -8.83 -16.32 -22.24
CA THR A 149 -7.83 -16.70 -23.24
C THR A 149 -8.50 -17.16 -24.53
N GLY A 150 -8.16 -16.51 -25.64
CA GLY A 150 -8.72 -16.83 -26.96
C GLY A 150 -10.18 -16.41 -27.17
N ILE A 151 -10.84 -15.79 -26.18
CA ILE A 151 -12.16 -15.19 -26.33
C ILE A 151 -11.98 -13.78 -26.91
N THR A 152 -12.66 -13.50 -28.03
CA THR A 152 -12.71 -12.15 -28.59
C THR A 152 -13.83 -11.38 -27.89
N TRP A 153 -13.45 -10.34 -27.13
CA TRP A 153 -14.39 -9.49 -26.42
C TRP A 153 -13.92 -8.05 -26.40
N ARG A 154 -14.87 -7.13 -26.18
CA ARG A 154 -14.62 -5.70 -25.97
C ARG A 154 -15.55 -5.19 -24.89
N TRP A 155 -15.17 -4.12 -24.22
CA TRP A 155 -16.07 -3.42 -23.30
C TRP A 155 -16.04 -1.92 -23.57
N TYR A 156 -17.12 -1.28 -23.19
CA TYR A 156 -17.38 0.13 -23.41
C TYR A 156 -17.67 0.79 -22.07
N PRO A 157 -17.02 1.92 -21.75
CA PRO A 157 -17.07 2.52 -20.42
C PRO A 157 -18.43 3.14 -20.07
N GLY A 158 -19.30 3.41 -21.04
CA GLY A 158 -20.60 4.04 -20.81
C GLY A 158 -20.56 5.56 -20.72
N ASN A 159 -19.50 6.21 -21.22
CA ASN A 159 -19.46 7.67 -21.31
C ASN A 159 -20.26 8.18 -22.53
N GLU A 160 -20.65 9.46 -22.51
CA GLU A 160 -21.45 10.07 -23.58
C GLU A 160 -20.70 10.21 -24.91
N SER A 161 -19.36 10.19 -24.89
CA SER A 161 -18.53 10.26 -26.09
C SER A 161 -18.34 8.91 -26.80
N GLN A 162 -18.77 7.79 -26.21
CA GLN A 162 -18.49 6.48 -26.76
C GLN A 162 -19.18 6.27 -28.13
N THR A 163 -18.50 5.51 -28.99
CA THR A 163 -18.96 5.18 -30.34
C THR A 163 -19.65 3.82 -30.39
N ALA A 164 -20.36 3.56 -31.49
CA ALA A 164 -20.93 2.25 -31.77
C ALA A 164 -19.85 1.17 -31.90
N ASP A 165 -20.18 -0.06 -31.46
CA ASP A 165 -19.28 -1.20 -31.61
C ASP A 165 -19.11 -1.57 -33.10
N PRO A 166 -17.87 -1.75 -33.59
CA PRO A 166 -17.60 -1.98 -34.99
C PRO A 166 -18.13 -3.33 -35.50
N PHE A 167 -18.20 -4.36 -34.66
CA PHE A 167 -18.73 -5.67 -35.04
C PHE A 167 -20.25 -5.66 -35.12
N ILE A 168 -20.91 -5.04 -34.13
CA ILE A 168 -22.37 -4.81 -34.19
C ILE A 168 -22.70 -3.95 -35.42
N ALA A 169 -21.90 -2.92 -35.71
CA ALA A 169 -22.03 -2.08 -36.91
C ALA A 169 -21.84 -2.86 -38.22
N ALA A 170 -20.91 -3.81 -38.27
CA ALA A 170 -20.73 -4.68 -39.42
C ALA A 170 -21.93 -5.61 -39.65
N LYS A 171 -22.61 -6.05 -38.59
CA LYS A 171 -23.77 -6.96 -38.67
C LYS A 171 -25.08 -6.23 -38.96
N MET A 172 -25.31 -5.07 -38.36
CA MET A 172 -26.58 -4.32 -38.47
C MET A 172 -26.55 -3.16 -39.47
N GLY A 173 -25.36 -2.72 -39.87
CA GLY A 173 -25.11 -1.51 -40.64
C GLY A 173 -24.97 -0.27 -39.75
N ALA A 174 -23.98 0.59 -40.06
CA ALA A 174 -23.58 1.73 -39.23
C ALA A 174 -24.74 2.68 -38.84
N ALA A 175 -25.70 2.90 -39.74
CA ALA A 175 -26.84 3.79 -39.49
C ALA A 175 -27.86 3.21 -38.49
N LYS A 176 -27.84 1.90 -38.23
CA LYS A 176 -28.80 1.18 -37.38
C LYS A 176 -28.18 0.72 -36.06
N THR A 177 -26.88 0.94 -35.86
CA THR A 177 -26.19 0.49 -34.65
C THR A 177 -26.16 1.61 -33.61
N PRO A 178 -26.84 1.43 -32.46
CA PRO A 178 -26.74 2.39 -31.38
C PRO A 178 -25.34 2.38 -30.76
N ALA A 179 -24.90 3.53 -30.27
CA ALA A 179 -23.66 3.65 -29.50
C ALA A 179 -23.84 3.36 -28.00
N TYR A 180 -25.08 3.09 -27.57
CA TYR A 180 -25.46 2.83 -26.18
C TYR A 180 -24.88 3.85 -25.17
N ARG A 181 -24.78 5.13 -25.57
CA ARG A 181 -24.21 6.21 -24.74
C ARG A 181 -24.88 6.27 -23.37
N GLY A 182 -24.08 6.55 -22.34
CA GLY A 182 -24.54 6.54 -20.96
C GLY A 182 -24.69 5.13 -20.34
N THR A 183 -24.41 4.05 -21.07
CA THR A 183 -24.48 2.67 -20.56
C THR A 183 -23.16 1.94 -20.81
N ALA A 184 -22.57 1.39 -19.74
CA ALA A 184 -21.42 0.52 -19.85
C ALA A 184 -21.87 -0.87 -20.32
N TYR A 185 -21.20 -1.44 -21.32
CA TYR A 185 -21.58 -2.73 -21.89
C TYR A 185 -20.37 -3.52 -22.38
N VAL A 186 -20.53 -4.83 -22.47
CA VAL A 186 -19.52 -5.79 -22.95
C VAL A 186 -20.05 -6.47 -24.21
N VAL A 187 -19.20 -6.70 -25.20
CA VAL A 187 -19.50 -7.44 -26.43
C VAL A 187 -18.62 -8.68 -26.48
N PHE A 188 -19.22 -9.83 -26.71
CA PHE A 188 -18.55 -11.09 -27.01
C PHE A 188 -18.74 -11.42 -28.49
N GLU A 189 -17.66 -11.79 -29.18
CA GLU A 189 -17.69 -12.30 -30.54
C GLU A 189 -17.43 -13.80 -30.55
N GLU A 190 -18.32 -14.54 -31.20
CA GLU A 190 -18.19 -15.98 -31.43
C GLU A 190 -17.77 -16.76 -30.17
N LEU A 191 -18.42 -16.50 -29.03
CA LEU A 191 -18.17 -17.22 -27.78
C LEU A 191 -18.54 -18.71 -27.96
N PRO A 192 -17.61 -19.66 -27.75
CA PRO A 192 -17.91 -21.09 -27.85
C PRO A 192 -18.88 -21.54 -26.75
N LEU A 193 -19.94 -22.25 -27.13
CA LEU A 193 -21.00 -22.66 -26.20
C LEU A 193 -20.94 -24.12 -25.74
N VAL A 194 -20.03 -24.91 -26.29
CA VAL A 194 -19.94 -26.36 -26.04
C VAL A 194 -19.79 -26.66 -24.55
N THR A 195 -18.93 -25.89 -23.86
CA THR A 195 -18.68 -26.03 -22.41
C THR A 195 -19.86 -25.61 -21.54
N TYR A 196 -20.87 -24.95 -22.11
CA TYR A 196 -22.06 -24.46 -21.43
C TYR A 196 -23.32 -25.23 -21.83
N GLY A 197 -23.17 -26.39 -22.47
CA GLY A 197 -24.30 -27.21 -22.94
C GLY A 197 -25.04 -26.58 -24.13
N ASN A 198 -24.31 -25.86 -25.00
CA ASN A 198 -24.84 -25.19 -26.20
C ASN A 198 -25.94 -24.16 -25.92
N ARG A 199 -25.87 -23.51 -24.75
CA ARG A 199 -26.69 -22.34 -24.41
C ARG A 199 -25.80 -21.17 -24.01
N LEU A 200 -26.39 -19.97 -24.02
CA LEU A 200 -25.74 -18.81 -23.42
C LEU A 200 -25.54 -19.05 -21.91
N PRO A 201 -24.30 -18.88 -21.39
CA PRO A 201 -24.05 -18.95 -19.96
C PRO A 201 -24.62 -17.73 -19.23
N GLN A 202 -24.93 -17.91 -17.95
CA GLN A 202 -25.27 -16.80 -17.06
C GLN A 202 -23.99 -16.07 -16.70
N LEU A 203 -23.87 -14.83 -17.18
CA LEU A 203 -22.68 -14.01 -16.99
C LEU A 203 -22.81 -13.07 -15.80
N SER A 204 -21.68 -12.81 -15.15
CA SER A 204 -21.57 -11.74 -14.17
C SER A 204 -20.16 -11.17 -14.24
N PHE A 205 -20.05 -9.88 -13.93
CA PHE A 205 -18.87 -9.08 -14.21
C PHE A 205 -18.45 -8.36 -12.95
N GLU A 206 -17.17 -8.39 -12.63
CA GLU A 206 -16.56 -7.49 -11.66
C GLU A 206 -16.37 -6.14 -12.34
N VAL A 207 -17.07 -5.12 -11.86
CA VAL A 207 -17.06 -3.78 -12.45
C VAL A 207 -16.38 -2.82 -11.49
N PHE A 208 -15.50 -1.97 -12.02
CA PHE A 208 -14.84 -0.90 -11.29
C PHE A 208 -15.46 0.44 -11.68
N ARG A 209 -16.00 1.16 -10.70
CA ARG A 209 -16.52 2.51 -10.86
C ARG A 209 -16.20 3.34 -9.61
N PRO A 210 -14.95 3.80 -9.47
CA PRO A 210 -14.58 4.68 -8.36
C PRO A 210 -15.43 5.95 -8.39
N LEU A 211 -15.61 6.54 -7.21
CA LEU A 211 -16.06 7.93 -7.09
C LEU A 211 -14.85 8.81 -7.38
N ALA A 212 -14.48 8.97 -8.65
CA ALA A 212 -13.32 9.74 -9.09
C ALA A 212 -13.68 11.19 -9.43
N ASP A 213 -14.50 11.82 -8.58
CA ASP A 213 -14.83 13.23 -8.67
C ASP A 213 -13.59 14.09 -8.27
N PRO A 214 -13.50 15.36 -8.72
CA PRO A 214 -12.33 16.19 -8.45
C PRO A 214 -12.06 16.49 -6.96
N ASP A 215 -12.99 16.17 -6.06
CA ASP A 215 -12.90 16.43 -4.62
C ASP A 215 -12.88 15.14 -3.76
N THR A 216 -12.69 13.98 -4.40
CA THR A 216 -12.60 12.69 -3.73
C THR A 216 -11.19 12.13 -3.73
N ALA A 217 -10.90 11.25 -2.75
CA ALA A 217 -9.59 10.59 -2.68
C ALA A 217 -9.20 9.88 -4.00
N GLU A 218 -10.10 9.11 -4.61
CA GLU A 218 -9.80 8.39 -5.87
C GLU A 218 -9.54 9.33 -7.05
N GLY A 219 -10.23 10.47 -7.13
CA GLY A 219 -10.01 11.46 -8.18
C GLY A 219 -8.75 12.30 -7.97
N LEU A 220 -8.27 12.41 -6.73
CA LEU A 220 -7.14 13.27 -6.34
C LEU A 220 -5.80 12.53 -6.20
N VAL A 221 -5.81 11.22 -5.96
CA VAL A 221 -4.57 10.44 -5.78
C VAL A 221 -3.77 10.40 -7.08
N LYS A 222 -2.60 11.07 -7.07
CA LYS A 222 -1.66 11.13 -8.20
C LYS A 222 -0.46 10.19 -8.06
N ALA A 223 -0.17 9.74 -6.84
CA ALA A 223 0.97 8.89 -6.56
C ALA A 223 0.65 7.87 -5.46
N VAL A 224 1.28 6.70 -5.51
CA VAL A 224 1.16 5.66 -4.48
C VAL A 224 2.50 5.04 -4.14
N THR A 225 2.63 4.55 -2.92
CA THR A 225 3.77 3.73 -2.48
C THR A 225 3.41 2.25 -2.60
N MET A 226 4.16 1.50 -3.41
CA MET A 226 3.88 0.09 -3.71
C MET A 226 4.43 -0.83 -2.63
N ILE A 227 3.57 -1.21 -1.69
CA ILE A 227 3.82 -2.22 -0.65
C ILE A 227 3.56 -3.65 -1.17
N PRO A 228 4.16 -4.72 -0.59
CA PRO A 228 4.80 -4.80 0.73
C PRO A 228 6.33 -4.66 0.74
N ALA A 229 6.97 -4.17 -0.33
CA ALA A 229 8.43 -4.10 -0.48
C ALA A 229 9.20 -5.43 -0.50
N SER A 230 8.50 -6.53 -0.21
CA SER A 230 9.04 -7.86 0.01
C SER A 230 8.18 -8.93 -0.67
N GLY A 231 8.69 -10.16 -0.70
CA GLY A 231 8.25 -11.29 -1.50
C GLY A 231 9.14 -11.49 -2.72
N GLU A 232 9.74 -12.68 -2.78
CA GLU A 232 10.85 -13.02 -3.68
C GLU A 232 10.54 -12.79 -5.18
N PHE A 233 9.28 -12.93 -5.58
CA PHE A 233 8.80 -12.84 -6.97
C PHE A 233 7.61 -11.90 -7.15
N THR A 234 7.23 -11.15 -6.12
CA THR A 234 6.00 -10.30 -6.10
C THR A 234 5.92 -9.32 -7.27
N TYR A 235 7.08 -8.85 -7.74
CA TYR A 235 7.20 -7.85 -8.81
C TYR A 235 7.41 -8.43 -10.20
N ALA A 236 7.48 -9.77 -10.34
CA ALA A 236 7.64 -10.40 -11.64
C ALA A 236 6.36 -10.23 -12.47
N THR A 237 6.49 -9.86 -13.73
CA THR A 237 5.37 -9.71 -14.67
C THR A 237 5.03 -11.02 -15.40
N GLU A 238 5.84 -12.05 -15.20
CA GLU A 238 5.62 -13.40 -15.72
C GLU A 238 5.28 -14.38 -14.58
N ALA A 239 4.55 -15.44 -14.91
CA ALA A 239 4.20 -16.50 -13.97
C ALA A 239 5.46 -17.23 -13.46
N VAL A 240 5.70 -17.14 -12.16
CA VAL A 240 6.71 -17.94 -11.45
C VAL A 240 6.01 -19.03 -10.67
N ARG A 241 6.47 -20.27 -10.84
CA ARG A 241 5.93 -21.42 -10.11
C ARG A 241 7.04 -22.09 -9.30
N LYS A 242 6.72 -22.45 -8.05
CA LYS A 242 7.56 -23.31 -7.23
C LYS A 242 7.19 -24.78 -7.43
N THR A 243 8.18 -25.65 -7.33
CA THR A 243 7.98 -27.10 -7.31
C THR A 243 8.51 -27.67 -6.01
N VAL A 244 7.67 -28.42 -5.28
CA VAL A 244 8.00 -29.05 -3.99
C VAL A 244 8.01 -30.57 -4.14
N GLY A 245 8.97 -31.24 -3.52
CA GLY A 245 9.10 -32.70 -3.57
C GLY A 245 9.63 -33.24 -4.91
N ALA A 246 10.20 -32.38 -5.74
CA ALA A 246 10.88 -32.79 -6.95
C ALA A 246 12.32 -33.21 -6.67
N THR A 247 12.84 -34.14 -7.47
CA THR A 247 14.25 -34.53 -7.45
C THR A 247 14.95 -33.94 -8.67
N THR A 248 15.95 -33.09 -8.44
CA THR A 248 16.81 -32.58 -9.51
C THR A 248 18.00 -33.52 -9.68
N THR A 249 18.12 -34.11 -10.85
CA THR A 249 19.28 -34.95 -11.23
C THR A 249 20.55 -34.11 -11.38
N VAL A 250 21.72 -34.76 -11.38
CA VAL A 250 23.03 -34.12 -11.57
C VAL A 250 23.12 -33.33 -12.91
N PHE A 251 22.27 -33.67 -13.88
CA PHE A 251 22.19 -32.99 -15.18
C PHE A 251 21.14 -31.86 -15.24
N GLY A 252 20.60 -31.43 -14.09
CA GLY A 252 19.64 -30.32 -14.00
C GLY A 252 18.20 -30.68 -14.37
N GLN A 253 17.90 -31.95 -14.66
CA GLN A 253 16.53 -32.39 -14.95
C GLN A 253 15.78 -32.62 -13.63
N THR A 254 14.71 -31.86 -13.42
CA THR A 254 13.82 -31.95 -12.25
C THR A 254 12.64 -32.89 -12.58
N THR A 255 12.51 -33.99 -11.84
CA THR A 255 11.46 -35.01 -12.04
C THR A 255 10.62 -35.19 -10.78
N GLY A 256 9.30 -35.34 -10.93
CA GLY A 256 8.35 -35.42 -9.82
C GLY A 256 8.03 -34.07 -9.17
N GLY A 257 7.24 -34.10 -8.09
CA GLY A 257 6.89 -32.93 -7.28
C GLY A 257 5.58 -32.23 -7.65
N THR A 258 5.04 -31.47 -6.69
CA THR A 258 3.83 -30.66 -6.84
C THR A 258 4.20 -29.23 -7.18
N THR A 259 3.58 -28.68 -8.23
CA THR A 259 3.83 -27.30 -8.68
C THR A 259 2.72 -26.37 -8.20
N SER A 260 3.10 -25.19 -7.73
CA SER A 260 2.17 -24.13 -7.30
C SER A 260 2.71 -22.76 -7.69
N ALA A 261 1.84 -21.77 -7.86
CA ALA A 261 2.23 -20.42 -8.24
C ALA A 261 2.83 -19.64 -7.06
N GLU A 262 3.80 -18.77 -7.34
CA GLU A 262 4.37 -17.83 -6.38
C GLU A 262 3.74 -16.43 -6.48
N ASN A 263 3.34 -16.00 -7.69
CA ASN A 263 2.87 -14.65 -7.99
C ASN A 263 1.58 -14.62 -8.83
N LEU A 264 0.71 -15.63 -8.69
CA LEU A 264 -0.60 -15.74 -9.37
C LEU A 264 -1.71 -15.89 -8.32
N ASN A 265 -1.75 -14.99 -7.33
CA ASN A 265 -2.67 -15.05 -6.21
C ASN A 265 -4.00 -14.37 -6.53
N ALA A 266 -3.96 -13.30 -7.32
CA ALA A 266 -5.15 -12.52 -7.71
C ALA A 266 -5.95 -13.20 -8.83
N LEU A 267 -5.25 -13.77 -9.82
CA LEU A 267 -5.78 -14.49 -10.97
C LEU A 267 -4.88 -15.70 -11.27
N PRO A 268 -5.42 -16.81 -11.81
CA PRO A 268 -4.68 -18.07 -11.97
C PRO A 268 -3.59 -18.05 -13.06
N ASP A 269 -3.67 -17.10 -13.98
CA ASP A 269 -2.90 -17.03 -15.23
C ASP A 269 -2.20 -15.67 -15.42
N GLU A 270 -2.43 -14.70 -14.54
CA GLU A 270 -1.87 -13.36 -14.65
C GLU A 270 -1.07 -12.98 -13.40
N ALA A 271 0.11 -12.40 -13.63
CA ALA A 271 1.03 -12.01 -12.57
C ALA A 271 0.43 -10.91 -11.68
N ASP A 272 0.60 -11.06 -10.36
CA ASP A 272 -0.04 -10.19 -9.37
C ASP A 272 0.26 -8.70 -9.57
N ILE A 273 1.47 -8.33 -10.00
CA ILE A 273 1.83 -6.92 -10.25
C ILE A 273 1.06 -6.32 -11.43
N VAL A 274 0.81 -7.10 -12.49
CA VAL A 274 0.07 -6.65 -13.67
C VAL A 274 -1.38 -6.36 -13.26
N VAL A 275 -1.99 -7.29 -12.54
CA VAL A 275 -3.34 -7.16 -11.98
C VAL A 275 -3.42 -5.98 -11.01
N ALA A 276 -2.39 -5.77 -10.17
CA ALA A 276 -2.36 -4.68 -9.21
C ALA A 276 -2.28 -3.31 -9.90
N LEU A 277 -1.45 -3.17 -10.94
CA LEU A 277 -1.31 -1.93 -11.71
C LEU A 277 -2.57 -1.60 -12.53
N ASP A 278 -3.22 -2.61 -13.12
CA ASP A 278 -4.52 -2.42 -13.79
C ASP A 278 -5.58 -1.90 -12.82
N ARG A 279 -5.67 -2.54 -11.65
CA ARG A 279 -6.63 -2.13 -10.60
C ARG A 279 -6.31 -0.76 -10.02
N LEU A 280 -5.03 -0.41 -9.91
CA LEU A 280 -4.60 0.91 -9.47
C LEU A 280 -5.10 1.99 -10.44
N GLN A 281 -4.81 1.85 -11.74
CA GLN A 281 -5.23 2.84 -12.74
C GLN A 281 -6.75 2.88 -12.92
N ALA A 282 -7.44 1.75 -12.71
CA ALA A 282 -8.90 1.72 -12.69
C ALA A 282 -9.49 2.41 -11.44
N MET A 283 -8.86 2.30 -10.27
CA MET A 283 -9.39 2.89 -9.03
C MET A 283 -9.04 4.37 -8.88
N ALA A 284 -7.81 4.76 -9.22
CA ALA A 284 -7.28 6.12 -9.10
C ALA A 284 -6.85 6.62 -10.49
N PRO A 285 -7.77 7.09 -11.34
CA PRO A 285 -7.47 7.43 -12.73
C PRO A 285 -6.51 8.62 -12.89
N ALA A 286 -6.30 9.42 -11.85
CA ALA A 286 -5.32 10.51 -11.82
C ALA A 286 -3.89 10.05 -11.48
N VAL A 287 -3.68 8.76 -11.19
CA VAL A 287 -2.37 8.22 -10.83
C VAL A 287 -1.39 8.35 -11.99
N GLU A 288 -0.26 8.99 -11.72
CA GLU A 288 0.80 9.24 -12.68
C GLU A 288 2.18 8.80 -12.17
N SER A 289 2.28 8.39 -10.90
CA SER A 289 3.56 8.03 -10.27
C SER A 289 3.42 6.88 -9.29
N VAL A 290 4.45 6.02 -9.22
CA VAL A 290 4.54 4.94 -8.24
C VAL A 290 5.92 4.92 -7.59
N SER A 291 5.94 4.91 -6.26
CA SER A 291 7.15 4.62 -5.48
C SER A 291 7.31 3.10 -5.35
N LEU A 292 8.26 2.53 -6.09
CA LEU A 292 8.57 1.10 -6.04
C LEU A 292 9.45 0.82 -4.82
N VAL A 293 8.84 0.24 -3.79
CA VAL A 293 9.56 -0.08 -2.55
C VAL A 293 10.26 -1.42 -2.68
N VAL A 294 11.55 -1.52 -2.36
CA VAL A 294 12.29 -2.79 -2.46
C VAL A 294 13.19 -2.99 -1.24
N ALA A 295 12.93 -4.07 -0.49
CA ALA A 295 13.53 -4.28 0.83
C ALA A 295 14.72 -5.24 0.86
N TRP A 296 15.77 -4.86 1.59
CA TRP A 296 16.76 -5.79 2.19
C TRP A 296 16.53 -5.88 3.70
N PHE A 297 17.29 -6.76 4.37
CA PHE A 297 17.15 -7.04 5.80
C PHE A 297 18.36 -6.55 6.58
N GLY A 298 18.10 -5.76 7.62
CA GLY A 298 19.02 -5.44 8.70
C GLY A 298 18.76 -6.36 9.89
N ASN A 299 19.78 -6.69 10.68
CA ASN A 299 19.67 -7.69 11.75
C ASN A 299 20.13 -7.19 13.13
N ASP A 300 20.45 -5.90 13.28
CA ASP A 300 20.90 -5.30 14.53
C ASP A 300 20.60 -3.79 14.54
N LEU A 301 20.19 -3.24 15.68
CA LEU A 301 19.99 -1.80 15.87
C LEU A 301 21.29 -1.02 16.07
N ARG A 302 22.41 -1.69 16.35
CA ARG A 302 23.71 -1.04 16.56
C ARG A 302 24.34 -0.80 15.20
N ALA A 303 24.54 0.47 14.83
CA ALA A 303 25.12 0.87 13.55
C ALA A 303 26.44 0.14 13.24
N GLY A 304 27.30 -0.04 14.25
CA GLY A 304 28.58 -0.73 14.10
C GLY A 304 28.52 -2.25 13.88
N ASN A 305 27.36 -2.88 14.06
CA ASN A 305 27.18 -4.34 14.00
C ASN A 305 26.08 -4.78 13.03
N CYS A 306 25.21 -3.87 12.59
CA CYS A 306 24.14 -4.17 11.65
C CYS A 306 24.71 -4.59 10.29
N THR A 307 24.26 -5.74 9.81
CA THR A 307 24.56 -6.20 8.45
C THR A 307 23.30 -6.13 7.60
N ILE A 308 23.43 -5.63 6.37
CA ILE A 308 22.32 -5.41 5.44
C ILE A 308 22.45 -6.40 4.27
N LYS A 309 21.51 -7.34 4.16
CA LYS A 309 21.57 -8.46 3.19
C LYS A 309 20.24 -8.68 2.48
N PRO A 310 20.24 -9.16 1.22
CA PRO A 310 19.02 -9.68 0.62
C PRO A 310 18.59 -10.96 1.35
N GLY A 311 17.28 -11.14 1.52
CA GLY A 311 16.71 -12.23 2.31
C GLY A 311 15.80 -13.18 1.52
N VAL A 312 15.60 -14.39 2.05
CA VAL A 312 14.75 -15.45 1.48
C VAL A 312 13.86 -16.08 2.56
N GLU A 313 12.69 -16.55 2.15
CA GLU A 313 11.67 -17.14 3.05
C GLU A 313 12.04 -18.57 3.50
N VAL A 314 12.74 -19.29 2.62
CA VAL A 314 13.13 -20.69 2.81
C VAL A 314 14.52 -20.92 2.22
N ALA A 315 15.29 -21.80 2.88
CA ALA A 315 16.66 -22.13 2.49
C ALA A 315 16.75 -22.83 1.12
N ALA A 316 15.72 -23.59 0.75
CA ALA A 316 15.62 -24.28 -0.53
C ALA A 316 14.24 -24.05 -1.15
N LYS A 317 14.22 -23.57 -2.39
CA LYS A 317 13.03 -23.43 -3.24
C LYS A 317 13.48 -23.63 -4.69
N VAL A 318 12.84 -24.53 -5.40
CA VAL A 318 13.05 -24.71 -6.85
C VAL A 318 11.92 -23.99 -7.57
N THR A 319 12.28 -23.13 -8.52
CA THR A 319 11.36 -22.26 -9.26
C THR A 319 11.60 -22.32 -10.76
N SER A 320 10.53 -22.09 -11.52
CA SER A 320 10.54 -22.04 -12.97
C SER A 320 9.62 -20.93 -13.48
N PRO A 321 9.96 -20.24 -14.60
CA PRO A 321 11.19 -20.41 -15.40
C PRO A 321 12.41 -19.67 -14.81
N LYS A 322 12.20 -18.86 -13.77
CA LYS A 322 13.24 -18.02 -13.16
C LYS A 322 13.74 -18.58 -11.84
N THR A 323 14.98 -18.23 -11.51
CA THR A 323 15.61 -18.51 -10.22
C THR A 323 15.84 -17.20 -9.48
N TRP A 324 15.61 -17.21 -8.17
CA TRP A 324 15.85 -16.06 -7.32
C TRP A 324 17.36 -15.75 -7.21
N THR A 325 17.71 -14.50 -7.43
CA THR A 325 19.03 -13.93 -7.11
C THR A 325 18.92 -12.42 -6.93
N VAL A 326 19.76 -11.87 -6.05
CA VAL A 326 19.88 -10.43 -5.80
C VAL A 326 21.34 -10.08 -5.63
N ASN A 327 21.85 -9.11 -6.39
CA ASN A 327 23.24 -8.64 -6.29
C ASN A 327 24.28 -9.78 -6.50
N GLY A 328 23.93 -10.80 -7.30
CA GLY A 328 24.73 -12.02 -7.50
C GLY A 328 24.68 -13.01 -6.33
N VAL A 329 23.90 -12.74 -5.28
CA VAL A 329 23.67 -13.66 -4.16
C VAL A 329 22.63 -14.69 -4.57
N ALA A 330 23.00 -15.97 -4.52
CA ALA A 330 22.06 -17.08 -4.68
C ALA A 330 21.36 -17.38 -3.35
N ARG A 331 20.16 -17.99 -3.41
CA ARG A 331 19.33 -18.34 -2.24
C ARG A 331 20.10 -18.97 -1.08
N ALA A 332 21.00 -19.91 -1.36
CA ALA A 332 21.76 -20.63 -0.35
C ALA A 332 22.68 -19.74 0.50
N ASN A 333 23.04 -18.55 0.01
CA ASN A 333 23.92 -17.59 0.66
C ASN A 333 23.18 -16.33 1.16
N ALA A 334 21.85 -16.27 0.95
CA ALA A 334 21.02 -15.15 1.36
C ALA A 334 20.69 -15.22 2.86
N HIS A 335 20.24 -14.09 3.42
CA HIS A 335 19.73 -14.06 4.79
C HIS A 335 18.43 -14.87 4.88
N LEU A 336 18.39 -15.91 5.71
CA LEU A 336 17.14 -16.64 5.94
C LEU A 336 16.31 -15.84 6.95
N VAL A 337 15.14 -15.37 6.52
CA VAL A 337 14.27 -14.57 7.39
C VAL A 337 13.83 -15.37 8.61
N SER A 338 13.66 -14.68 9.73
CA SER A 338 13.17 -15.29 10.97
C SER A 338 11.80 -15.94 10.79
N ARG A 339 11.50 -16.86 11.71
CA ARG A 339 10.26 -17.64 11.72
C ARG A 339 9.44 -17.36 12.97
N ASP A 340 8.12 -17.42 12.82
CA ASP A 340 7.19 -17.37 13.94
C ASP A 340 7.08 -18.71 14.67
N ALA A 341 6.24 -18.76 15.70
CA ALA A 341 6.02 -19.96 16.53
C ALA A 341 5.44 -21.13 15.72
N GLU A 342 4.74 -20.87 14.61
CA GLU A 342 4.21 -21.87 13.69
C GLU A 342 5.20 -22.23 12.57
N ASN A 343 6.46 -21.83 12.70
CA ASN A 343 7.54 -22.07 11.73
C ASN A 343 7.28 -21.44 10.34
N ARG A 344 6.46 -20.39 10.27
CA ARG A 344 6.23 -19.61 9.05
C ARG A 344 7.23 -18.45 8.95
N PRO A 345 7.67 -18.05 7.75
CA PRO A 345 8.52 -16.87 7.61
C PRO A 345 7.77 -15.62 8.10
N VAL A 346 8.45 -14.77 8.88
CA VAL A 346 7.87 -13.53 9.42
C VAL A 346 7.71 -12.47 8.31
N TYR A 347 8.66 -12.43 7.39
CA TYR A 347 8.69 -11.54 6.24
C TYR A 347 8.64 -12.31 4.91
N GLY A 348 8.19 -11.66 3.84
CA GLY A 348 8.50 -12.10 2.48
C GLY A 348 9.99 -11.89 2.18
N GLY A 349 10.57 -12.61 1.22
CA GLY A 349 11.99 -12.42 0.84
C GLY A 349 12.26 -11.12 0.08
N THR A 350 13.51 -10.74 -0.16
CA THR A 350 13.83 -9.60 -1.02
C THR A 350 13.36 -9.89 -2.46
N PRO A 351 12.69 -8.96 -3.16
CA PRO A 351 12.32 -9.16 -4.56
C PRO A 351 13.55 -9.42 -5.43
N ALA A 352 13.49 -10.44 -6.29
CA ALA A 352 14.59 -10.79 -7.19
C ALA A 352 14.93 -9.65 -8.17
N ASP A 353 16.20 -9.52 -8.56
CA ASP A 353 16.65 -8.44 -9.43
C ASP A 353 15.87 -8.37 -10.75
N PHE A 354 15.63 -9.53 -11.38
CA PHE A 354 14.87 -9.58 -12.64
C PHE A 354 13.42 -9.10 -12.47
N ALA A 355 12.80 -9.36 -11.32
CA ALA A 355 11.43 -8.97 -11.01
C ALA A 355 11.35 -7.44 -10.81
N VAL A 356 12.33 -6.85 -10.15
CA VAL A 356 12.45 -5.39 -10.02
C VAL A 356 12.61 -4.72 -11.39
N VAL A 357 13.47 -5.26 -12.27
CA VAL A 357 13.64 -4.76 -13.64
C VAL A 357 12.34 -4.85 -14.44
N GLN A 358 11.62 -5.98 -14.35
CA GLN A 358 10.32 -6.16 -14.99
C GLN A 358 9.30 -5.14 -14.50
N ALA A 359 9.19 -4.93 -13.19
CA ALA A 359 8.27 -3.95 -12.62
C ALA A 359 8.54 -2.52 -13.10
N ILE A 360 9.80 -2.07 -13.07
CA ILE A 360 10.17 -0.74 -13.55
C ILE A 360 9.74 -0.56 -15.02
N ARG A 361 10.03 -1.55 -15.87
CA ARG A 361 9.67 -1.50 -17.29
C ARG A 361 8.15 -1.52 -17.50
N GLU A 362 7.42 -2.31 -16.75
CA GLU A 362 5.96 -2.40 -16.80
C GLU A 362 5.30 -1.06 -16.42
N MET A 363 5.74 -0.44 -15.32
CA MET A 363 5.24 0.87 -14.89
C MET A 363 5.53 1.95 -15.95
N LYS A 364 6.75 1.97 -16.50
CA LYS A 364 7.11 2.91 -17.56
C LYS A 364 6.33 2.68 -18.86
N ALA A 365 6.07 1.42 -19.23
CA ALA A 365 5.26 1.09 -20.40
C ALA A 365 3.81 1.59 -20.28
N ARG A 366 3.30 1.70 -19.04
CA ARG A 366 1.99 2.28 -18.72
C ARG A 366 1.99 3.81 -18.63
N GLY A 367 3.15 4.46 -18.80
CA GLY A 367 3.30 5.90 -18.66
C GLY A 367 3.39 6.40 -17.20
N LEU A 368 3.61 5.50 -16.24
CA LEU A 368 3.79 5.88 -14.84
C LEU A 368 5.24 6.30 -14.57
N ARG A 369 5.42 7.40 -13.85
CA ARG A 369 6.71 7.81 -13.29
C ARG A 369 7.11 6.87 -12.17
N VAL A 370 8.39 6.52 -12.09
CA VAL A 370 8.90 5.59 -11.09
C VAL A 370 9.86 6.30 -10.13
N THR A 371 9.50 6.30 -8.84
CA THR A 371 10.44 6.61 -7.75
C THR A 371 10.96 5.30 -7.19
N PHE A 372 12.26 5.05 -7.27
CA PHE A 372 12.85 3.88 -6.61
C PHE A 372 13.05 4.16 -5.12
N TYR A 373 12.41 3.34 -4.28
CA TYR A 373 12.36 3.51 -2.83
C TYR A 373 13.06 2.30 -2.16
N PRO A 374 14.36 2.37 -1.85
CA PRO A 374 15.03 1.30 -1.10
C PRO A 374 14.56 1.30 0.35
N PHE A 375 14.31 0.11 0.88
CA PHE A 375 13.76 -0.09 2.23
C PHE A 375 14.59 -1.08 3.05
N LEU A 376 14.63 -0.87 4.36
CA LEU A 376 15.32 -1.78 5.29
C LEU A 376 14.29 -2.35 6.27
N LEU A 377 14.05 -3.65 6.17
CA LEU A 377 13.28 -4.40 7.16
C LEU A 377 14.23 -4.89 8.26
N MET A 378 13.85 -4.71 9.53
CA MET A 378 14.69 -5.18 10.65
C MET A 378 14.24 -6.57 11.09
N ASP A 379 15.03 -7.58 10.76
CA ASP A 379 14.79 -8.97 11.15
C ASP A 379 15.48 -9.30 12.46
N VAL A 380 14.93 -8.77 13.56
CA VAL A 380 15.39 -9.02 14.93
C VAL A 380 14.29 -9.79 15.68
N PRO A 381 14.38 -11.13 15.78
CA PRO A 381 13.30 -11.93 16.36
C PRO A 381 13.17 -11.75 17.88
N PRO A 382 11.99 -12.03 18.46
CA PRO A 382 11.83 -12.07 19.91
C PRO A 382 12.78 -13.09 20.56
N GLY A 383 13.23 -12.79 21.78
CA GLY A 383 14.17 -13.66 22.51
C GLY A 383 15.63 -13.62 22.01
N ASN A 384 15.97 -12.67 21.13
CA ASN A 384 17.37 -12.43 20.74
C ASN A 384 18.24 -12.02 21.94
N THR A 385 19.54 -12.26 21.85
CA THR A 385 20.53 -11.93 22.90
C THR A 385 21.43 -10.75 22.51
N LEU A 386 21.06 -9.98 21.49
CA LEU A 386 21.85 -8.86 21.01
C LEU A 386 21.91 -7.77 22.10
N PRO A 387 23.09 -7.15 22.35
CA PRO A 387 23.19 -5.97 23.20
C PRO A 387 22.24 -4.87 22.74
N ASN A 388 21.43 -4.34 23.67
CA ASN A 388 20.47 -3.30 23.35
C ASN A 388 21.14 -1.92 23.38
N PRO A 389 21.25 -1.19 22.24
CA PRO A 389 21.86 0.13 22.21
C PRO A 389 21.14 1.14 23.10
N TYR A 390 19.84 0.95 23.34
CA TYR A 390 18.99 1.77 24.22
C TYR A 390 19.03 1.26 25.67
N SER A 391 20.24 0.95 26.15
CA SER A 391 20.48 0.59 27.55
C SER A 391 21.83 1.13 28.01
N ASN A 392 21.97 1.36 29.33
CA ASN A 392 23.22 1.86 29.90
C ASN A 392 24.38 0.91 29.60
N ASN A 393 25.45 1.45 29.00
CA ASN A 393 26.62 0.73 28.52
C ASN A 393 26.29 -0.38 27.50
N ALA A 394 25.11 -0.34 26.87
CA ALA A 394 24.56 -1.43 26.06
C ALA A 394 24.56 -2.78 26.81
N ALA A 395 24.45 -2.75 28.14
CA ALA A 395 24.65 -3.93 28.98
C ALA A 395 23.41 -4.85 29.04
N THR A 396 22.23 -4.36 28.68
CA THR A 396 21.01 -5.16 28.67
C THR A 396 20.95 -6.00 27.38
N PRO A 397 20.89 -7.34 27.46
CA PRO A 397 20.67 -8.18 26.28
C PRO A 397 19.20 -8.09 25.85
N GLY A 398 18.95 -8.29 24.55
CA GLY A 398 17.63 -8.29 23.96
C GLY A 398 17.28 -6.93 23.36
N GLN A 399 17.42 -6.83 22.04
CA GLN A 399 16.86 -5.73 21.27
C GLN A 399 15.34 -5.92 21.07
N PRO A 400 14.58 -4.82 20.89
CA PRO A 400 13.16 -4.89 20.54
C PRO A 400 12.92 -5.79 19.32
N SER A 401 11.78 -6.49 19.29
CA SER A 401 11.44 -7.42 18.20
C SER A 401 10.95 -6.68 16.97
N PHE A 402 11.51 -7.01 15.81
CA PHE A 402 11.12 -6.45 14.50
C PHE A 402 10.96 -4.92 14.54
N PRO A 403 12.01 -4.19 15.00
CA PRO A 403 11.92 -2.76 15.23
C PRO A 403 11.86 -1.98 13.92
N TRP A 404 11.47 -0.73 13.97
CA TRP A 404 11.58 0.15 12.82
C TRP A 404 13.04 0.54 12.55
N ARG A 405 13.43 0.67 11.27
CA ARG A 405 14.78 1.04 10.84
C ARG A 405 15.28 2.38 11.41
N GLY A 406 14.37 3.31 11.68
CA GLY A 406 14.69 4.59 12.33
C GLY A 406 15.22 4.45 13.76
N ARG A 407 15.21 3.24 14.34
CA ARG A 407 15.84 2.90 15.62
C ARG A 407 17.30 2.44 15.51
N ILE A 408 17.85 2.33 14.29
CA ILE A 408 19.29 2.06 14.14
C ILE A 408 20.08 3.26 14.66
N THR A 409 21.03 3.05 15.57
CA THR A 409 21.79 4.14 16.20
C THR A 409 23.18 3.69 16.66
N CYS A 410 23.98 4.62 17.21
CA CYS A 410 25.25 4.29 17.85
C CYS A 410 25.02 3.45 19.13
N SER A 411 26.01 2.68 19.54
CA SER A 411 25.92 1.78 20.70
C SER A 411 27.05 2.09 21.68
N PRO A 412 26.74 2.44 22.94
CA PRO A 412 25.40 2.78 23.46
C PRO A 412 24.84 4.07 22.85
N ALA A 413 23.50 4.17 22.75
CA ALA A 413 22.80 5.27 22.10
C ALA A 413 22.93 6.59 22.87
N ALA A 414 22.61 7.71 22.23
CA ALA A 414 22.53 9.01 22.89
C ALA A 414 21.52 8.97 24.06
N GLY A 415 21.85 9.64 25.18
CA GLY A 415 21.02 9.66 26.38
C GLY A 415 21.22 8.49 27.35
N PHE A 416 22.07 7.50 27.00
CA PHE A 416 22.41 6.37 27.88
C PHE A 416 23.83 6.49 28.43
N ALA A 417 24.07 5.90 29.60
CA ALA A 417 25.41 5.86 30.18
C ALA A 417 26.41 5.16 29.23
N GLY A 418 27.62 5.72 29.11
CA GLY A 418 28.64 5.19 28.20
C GLY A 418 28.36 5.43 26.72
N THR A 419 27.45 6.36 26.38
CA THR A 419 27.10 6.67 24.98
C THR A 419 28.31 6.88 24.08
N ALA A 420 28.23 6.34 22.86
CA ALA A 420 29.20 6.61 21.81
C ALA A 420 28.96 7.98 21.13
N ASP A 421 27.80 8.60 21.32
CA ASP A 421 27.47 9.91 20.76
C ASP A 421 28.45 11.00 21.24
N LYS A 422 28.76 11.94 20.35
CA LYS A 422 29.81 12.97 20.51
C LYS A 422 31.24 12.41 20.68
N THR A 423 31.51 11.17 20.27
CA THR A 423 32.86 10.56 20.32
C THR A 423 33.35 10.09 18.96
N ALA A 424 34.65 9.84 18.82
CA ALA A 424 35.22 9.22 17.61
C ALA A 424 34.66 7.81 17.34
N ALA A 425 34.22 7.08 18.38
CA ALA A 425 33.64 5.76 18.21
C ALA A 425 32.33 5.78 17.40
N ALA A 426 31.53 6.85 17.53
CA ALA A 426 30.34 7.05 16.71
C ALA A 426 30.67 7.13 15.21
N ALA A 427 31.74 7.84 14.83
CA ALA A 427 32.17 7.89 13.42
C ALA A 427 32.55 6.51 12.88
N THR A 428 33.29 5.71 13.66
CA THR A 428 33.65 4.33 13.29
C THR A 428 32.41 3.44 13.11
N GLN A 429 31.45 3.51 14.04
CA GLN A 429 30.23 2.71 13.95
C GLN A 429 29.36 3.11 12.75
N VAL A 430 29.24 4.40 12.47
CA VAL A 430 28.53 4.88 11.28
C VAL A 430 29.26 4.45 10.00
N SER A 431 30.59 4.56 9.94
CA SER A 431 31.36 4.09 8.79
C SER A 431 31.16 2.59 8.54
N ALA A 432 31.07 1.77 9.60
CA ALA A 432 30.81 0.34 9.48
C ALA A 432 29.41 0.06 8.92
N PHE A 433 28.38 0.82 9.34
CA PHE A 433 27.02 0.70 8.82
C PHE A 433 26.94 0.98 7.31
N PHE A 434 27.61 2.04 6.85
CA PHE A 434 27.62 2.37 5.42
C PHE A 434 28.44 1.36 4.60
N GLY A 435 29.47 0.76 5.18
CA GLY A 435 30.39 -0.12 4.46
C GLY A 435 31.34 0.64 3.54
N ALA A 436 32.19 -0.09 2.81
CA ALA A 436 33.24 0.46 1.96
C ALA A 436 32.95 0.29 0.46
N ALA A 437 31.72 -0.09 0.09
CA ALA A 437 31.34 -0.31 -1.29
C ALA A 437 31.54 0.93 -2.17
N THR A 438 32.07 0.71 -3.37
CA THR A 438 32.31 1.74 -4.39
C THR A 438 31.62 1.39 -5.70
N PRO A 439 31.32 2.37 -6.58
CA PRO A 439 30.71 2.10 -7.88
C PRO A 439 31.48 1.10 -8.74
N ALA A 440 32.81 1.00 -8.60
CA ALA A 440 33.65 0.09 -9.38
C ALA A 440 33.53 -1.41 -8.99
N GLN A 441 32.82 -1.72 -7.91
CA GLN A 441 32.70 -3.08 -7.35
C GLN A 441 31.38 -3.77 -7.76
N PHE A 442 30.79 -3.34 -8.86
CA PHE A 442 29.59 -3.94 -9.45
C PHE A 442 29.85 -4.27 -10.91
N ALA A 443 29.46 -5.47 -11.32
CA ALA A 443 29.46 -5.89 -12.72
C ALA A 443 28.02 -5.94 -13.22
N VAL A 444 27.78 -5.33 -14.39
CA VAL A 444 26.48 -5.30 -15.04
C VAL A 444 26.55 -6.13 -16.31
N SER A 445 25.62 -7.06 -16.49
CA SER A 445 25.50 -7.90 -17.69
C SER A 445 24.03 -8.02 -18.08
N GLY A 446 23.60 -7.24 -19.07
CA GLY A 446 22.19 -7.10 -19.41
C GLY A 446 21.40 -6.58 -18.20
N ASP A 447 20.38 -7.34 -17.79
CA ASP A 447 19.51 -6.99 -16.65
C ASP A 447 20.04 -7.48 -15.30
N THR A 448 21.24 -8.05 -15.25
CA THR A 448 21.82 -8.61 -14.03
C THR A 448 22.92 -7.71 -13.48
N VAL A 449 22.89 -7.48 -12.16
CA VAL A 449 23.92 -6.77 -11.41
C VAL A 449 24.53 -7.71 -10.37
N SER A 450 25.85 -7.84 -10.36
CA SER A 450 26.56 -8.69 -9.41
C SER A 450 27.65 -7.92 -8.66
N TRP A 451 27.85 -8.27 -7.40
CA TRP A 451 28.91 -7.72 -6.57
C TRP A 451 30.25 -8.36 -6.84
N THR A 452 31.29 -7.54 -7.01
CA THR A 452 32.67 -7.97 -7.23
C THR A 452 33.64 -7.48 -6.14
N GLY A 453 33.14 -6.76 -5.13
CA GLY A 453 33.94 -6.34 -3.99
C GLY A 453 34.11 -7.41 -2.90
N PRO A 454 34.66 -7.05 -1.73
CA PRO A 454 34.87 -7.98 -0.63
C PRO A 454 33.58 -8.70 -0.19
N SER A 455 33.63 -10.01 0.02
CA SER A 455 32.46 -10.83 0.40
C SER A 455 31.90 -10.51 1.79
N GLY A 456 32.71 -9.90 2.66
CA GLY A 456 32.31 -9.47 4.00
C GLY A 456 31.61 -8.11 4.06
N ASP A 457 31.58 -7.33 2.98
CA ASP A 457 30.92 -6.02 2.98
C ASP A 457 29.40 -6.20 2.78
N TRP A 458 28.65 -5.87 3.82
CA TRP A 458 27.18 -5.86 3.86
C TRP A 458 26.67 -4.52 4.40
N GLY A 459 27.33 -3.42 4.02
CA GLY A 459 26.92 -2.07 4.40
C GLY A 459 25.83 -1.49 3.49
N LEU A 460 25.24 -0.39 3.94
CA LEU A 460 24.16 0.32 3.23
C LEU A 460 24.59 0.73 1.81
N ARG A 461 25.85 1.16 1.62
CA ARG A 461 26.35 1.57 0.30
C ARG A 461 26.26 0.43 -0.70
N ARG A 462 26.50 -0.82 -0.30
CA ARG A 462 26.39 -1.97 -1.20
C ARG A 462 24.97 -2.13 -1.72
N MET A 463 23.98 -2.06 -0.82
CA MET A 463 22.56 -2.15 -1.18
C MET A 463 22.15 -1.01 -2.12
N ILE A 464 22.49 0.23 -1.77
CA ILE A 464 22.03 1.41 -2.52
C ILE A 464 22.69 1.48 -3.91
N LEU A 465 23.99 1.23 -4.01
CA LEU A 465 24.70 1.23 -5.30
C LEU A 465 24.27 0.05 -6.19
N HIS A 466 23.97 -1.12 -5.60
CA HIS A 466 23.34 -2.22 -6.33
C HIS A 466 22.07 -1.77 -7.05
N TYR A 467 21.17 -1.13 -6.30
CA TYR A 467 19.91 -0.67 -6.86
C TYR A 467 20.05 0.47 -7.85
N ALA A 468 21.04 1.36 -7.69
CA ALA A 468 21.34 2.37 -8.70
C ALA A 468 21.72 1.71 -10.04
N TYR A 469 22.59 0.71 -10.03
CA TYR A 469 22.92 -0.05 -11.26
C TYR A 469 21.73 -0.83 -11.80
N LEU A 470 20.91 -1.43 -10.93
CA LEU A 470 19.73 -2.19 -11.36
C LEU A 470 18.68 -1.29 -12.03
N CYS A 471 18.46 -0.09 -11.46
CA CYS A 471 17.60 0.93 -12.07
C CYS A 471 18.15 1.40 -13.41
N ALA A 472 19.46 1.60 -13.54
CA ALA A 472 20.09 1.93 -14.81
C ALA A 472 19.87 0.81 -15.85
N ALA A 473 20.08 -0.46 -15.47
CA ALA A 473 19.84 -1.62 -16.33
C ALA A 473 18.36 -1.78 -16.76
N ALA A 474 17.41 -1.37 -15.90
CA ALA A 474 16.00 -1.34 -16.23
C ALA A 474 15.61 -0.25 -17.26
N GLY A 475 16.53 0.67 -17.59
CA GLY A 475 16.29 1.81 -18.48
C GLY A 475 16.05 3.13 -17.74
N GLY A 476 16.48 3.23 -16.48
CA GLY A 476 16.39 4.42 -15.63
C GLY A 476 15.03 4.61 -14.94
N VAL A 477 15.03 5.42 -13.88
CA VAL A 477 13.86 5.81 -13.08
C VAL A 477 13.77 7.34 -12.99
N ASP A 478 12.59 7.88 -12.70
CA ASP A 478 12.35 9.33 -12.61
C ASP A 478 12.98 9.91 -11.34
N ALA A 479 12.89 9.18 -10.23
CA ALA A 479 13.52 9.54 -8.97
C ALA A 479 14.12 8.32 -8.25
N PHE A 480 15.12 8.56 -7.41
CA PHE A 480 15.81 7.53 -6.62
C PHE A 480 16.09 8.07 -5.21
N LEU A 481 15.65 7.32 -4.19
CA LEU A 481 15.92 7.67 -2.81
C LEU A 481 17.21 6.99 -2.32
N ILE A 482 18.11 7.74 -1.66
CA ILE A 482 19.40 7.22 -1.17
C ILE A 482 19.30 6.57 0.23
N GLY A 483 18.15 6.71 0.87
CA GLY A 483 17.87 6.24 2.22
C GLY A 483 16.54 6.84 2.69
N THR A 484 15.91 6.16 3.65
CA THR A 484 14.57 6.51 4.13
C THR A 484 14.46 6.33 5.65
N GLU A 485 13.91 7.32 6.36
CA GLU A 485 13.59 7.31 7.80
C GLU A 485 14.72 6.79 8.71
N MET A 486 15.93 7.30 8.54
CA MET A 486 17.11 6.87 9.30
C MET A 486 17.41 7.81 10.47
N ARG A 487 16.38 8.34 11.14
CA ARG A 487 16.51 9.36 12.20
C ARG A 487 17.49 9.01 13.31
N GLY A 488 17.52 7.76 13.77
CA GLY A 488 18.47 7.31 14.78
C GLY A 488 19.92 7.32 14.33
N LEU A 489 20.16 7.26 13.01
CA LEU A 489 21.47 7.25 12.36
C LEU A 489 21.91 8.67 11.97
N THR A 490 21.02 9.46 11.36
CA THR A 490 21.28 10.84 10.90
C THR A 490 21.59 11.78 12.06
N THR A 491 21.05 11.52 13.24
CA THR A 491 21.26 12.31 14.46
C THR A 491 22.50 11.91 15.28
N ILE A 492 23.20 10.82 14.91
CA ILE A 492 24.45 10.42 15.57
C ILE A 492 25.50 11.52 15.38
N ARG A 493 26.21 11.88 16.45
CA ARG A 493 27.27 12.87 16.44
C ARG A 493 28.62 12.23 16.73
N SER A 494 29.64 12.66 16.01
CA SER A 494 31.06 12.29 16.24
C SER A 494 31.86 13.38 16.99
N GLY A 495 31.18 14.48 17.34
CA GLY A 495 31.67 15.62 18.10
C GLY A 495 30.49 16.51 18.49
N ALA A 496 30.71 17.76 18.89
CA ALA A 496 29.60 18.64 19.32
C ALA A 496 28.55 18.89 18.22
N SER A 497 28.99 19.07 16.96
CA SER A 497 28.15 19.45 15.82
C SER A 497 28.44 18.67 14.54
N ALA A 498 29.16 17.54 14.65
CA ALA A 498 29.61 16.75 13.50
C ALA A 498 28.77 15.49 13.30
N TYR A 499 28.02 15.42 12.20
CA TYR A 499 27.09 14.34 11.87
C TYR A 499 27.67 13.41 10.78
N PRO A 500 28.33 12.30 11.14
CA PRO A 500 29.02 11.44 10.17
C PRO A 500 28.07 10.78 9.15
N ALA A 501 26.84 10.43 9.54
CA ALA A 501 25.89 9.80 8.64
C ALA A 501 25.45 10.75 7.52
N VAL A 502 25.26 12.04 7.83
CA VAL A 502 24.97 13.09 6.85
C VAL A 502 26.11 13.19 5.83
N THR A 503 27.35 13.17 6.28
CA THR A 503 28.53 13.18 5.39
C THR A 503 28.56 11.95 4.47
N ALA A 504 28.26 10.78 5.01
CA ALA A 504 28.22 9.54 4.23
C ALA A 504 27.07 9.51 3.21
N PHE A 505 25.89 10.04 3.55
CA PHE A 505 24.78 10.19 2.61
C PHE A 505 25.11 11.15 1.46
N LYS A 506 25.81 12.26 1.72
CA LYS A 506 26.27 13.16 0.65
C LYS A 506 27.19 12.44 -0.35
N ALA A 507 28.15 11.68 0.16
CA ALA A 507 29.04 10.89 -0.69
C ALA A 507 28.26 9.83 -1.49
N LEU A 508 27.30 9.15 -0.85
CA LEU A 508 26.44 8.18 -1.52
C LEU A 508 25.55 8.83 -2.60
N ALA A 509 25.03 10.03 -2.38
CA ALA A 509 24.26 10.77 -3.37
C ALA A 509 25.08 11.07 -4.63
N ALA A 510 26.34 11.49 -4.46
CA ALA A 510 27.25 11.73 -5.57
C ALA A 510 27.51 10.46 -6.40
N ASP A 511 27.75 9.33 -5.74
CA ASP A 511 27.95 8.04 -6.41
C ASP A 511 26.69 7.58 -7.16
N VAL A 512 25.50 7.75 -6.56
CA VAL A 512 24.22 7.42 -7.20
C VAL A 512 23.98 8.29 -8.43
N LYS A 513 24.24 9.61 -8.36
CA LYS A 513 24.13 10.50 -9.53
C LYS A 513 25.14 10.15 -10.62
N ALA A 514 26.34 9.70 -10.27
CA ALA A 514 27.32 9.24 -11.25
C ALA A 514 26.85 7.99 -12.02
N ILE A 515 26.08 7.10 -11.38
CA ILE A 515 25.54 5.87 -12.01
C ILE A 515 24.29 6.17 -12.84
N LEU A 516 23.31 6.90 -12.26
CA LEU A 516 21.99 7.12 -12.89
C LEU A 516 21.99 8.29 -13.87
N GLY A 517 22.98 9.18 -13.79
CA GLY A 517 23.08 10.37 -14.61
C GLY A 517 22.12 11.50 -14.19
N PRO A 518 22.10 12.61 -14.94
CA PRO A 518 21.36 13.81 -14.57
C PRO A 518 19.84 13.69 -14.78
N GLY A 519 19.37 12.70 -15.56
CA GLY A 519 17.95 12.50 -15.85
C GLY A 519 17.14 11.98 -14.66
N THR A 520 17.78 11.30 -13.72
CA THR A 520 17.14 10.81 -12.49
C THR A 520 17.32 11.80 -11.36
N ARG A 521 16.22 12.16 -10.69
CA ARG A 521 16.25 12.98 -9.48
C ARG A 521 16.68 12.13 -8.28
N ALA A 522 17.56 12.64 -7.41
CA ALA A 522 17.95 11.96 -6.19
C ALA A 522 17.49 12.73 -4.95
N GLY A 523 17.08 12.00 -3.91
CA GLY A 523 16.66 12.58 -2.64
C GLY A 523 16.85 11.62 -1.48
N TYR A 524 16.64 12.12 -0.27
CA TYR A 524 16.53 11.33 0.97
C TYR A 524 15.11 11.51 1.49
N ALA A 525 14.44 10.43 1.86
CA ALA A 525 13.10 10.49 2.46
C ALA A 525 13.26 10.52 3.98
N SER A 526 13.28 11.72 4.56
CA SER A 526 13.33 11.87 6.01
C SER A 526 12.00 11.50 6.65
N ASP A 527 12.07 10.94 7.86
CA ASP A 527 10.94 10.87 8.76
C ASP A 527 10.40 12.30 9.02
N TRP A 528 9.07 12.45 9.12
CA TRP A 528 8.43 13.76 9.37
C TRP A 528 8.95 14.47 10.63
N SER A 529 9.54 13.73 11.59
CA SER A 529 10.08 14.28 12.84
C SER A 529 11.58 14.59 12.80
N GLU A 530 12.29 14.37 11.68
CA GLU A 530 13.74 14.64 11.59
C GLU A 530 14.14 15.76 10.61
N TYR A 531 13.34 16.02 9.56
CA TYR A 531 13.75 16.86 8.43
C TYR A 531 14.16 18.29 8.83
N PHE A 532 13.51 18.85 9.86
CA PHE A 532 13.57 20.26 10.23
C PHE A 532 14.76 20.61 11.11
N GLY A 533 15.40 19.62 11.74
CA GLY A 533 16.52 19.84 12.64
C GLY A 533 16.61 18.78 13.75
N HIS A 534 17.73 18.78 14.47
CA HIS A 534 17.97 17.94 15.63
C HIS A 534 18.07 18.84 16.87
N GLN A 535 17.15 18.62 17.81
CA GLN A 535 17.15 19.26 19.14
C GLN A 535 17.39 18.16 20.20
N PRO A 536 18.65 17.88 20.58
CA PRO A 536 18.96 16.79 21.51
C PRO A 536 18.37 17.05 22.91
N GLY A 537 17.73 16.03 23.49
CA GLY A 537 17.23 16.05 24.86
C GLY A 537 18.31 15.91 25.94
N ASP A 538 19.54 16.35 25.68
CA ASP A 538 20.71 16.21 26.57
C ASP A 538 20.92 17.45 27.47
N GLY A 539 19.96 18.38 27.48
CA GLY A 539 20.02 19.62 28.28
C GLY A 539 20.94 20.70 27.71
N SER A 540 21.58 20.47 26.57
CA SER A 540 22.41 21.48 25.89
C SER A 540 21.60 22.69 25.42
N GLY A 541 20.32 22.51 25.09
CA GLY A 541 19.53 23.52 24.38
C GLY A 541 19.94 23.68 22.92
N ASP A 542 20.78 22.77 22.39
CA ASP A 542 21.25 22.82 21.02
C ASP A 542 20.08 22.72 20.01
N VAL A 543 20.16 23.51 18.94
CA VAL A 543 19.33 23.33 17.74
C VAL A 543 20.23 23.28 16.52
N TYR A 544 20.32 22.12 15.88
CA TYR A 544 21.11 21.97 14.66
C TYR A 544 20.22 21.61 13.47
N PHE A 545 20.32 22.39 12.39
CA PHE A 545 19.81 21.99 11.08
C PHE A 545 20.75 20.96 10.45
N HIS A 546 20.86 19.81 11.11
CA HIS A 546 21.89 18.80 10.85
C HIS A 546 21.84 18.20 9.45
N LEU A 547 20.66 18.20 8.81
CA LEU A 547 20.48 17.73 7.44
C LEU A 547 20.75 18.81 6.38
N ASP A 548 20.90 20.08 6.73
CA ASP A 548 21.18 21.16 5.76
C ASP A 548 22.40 20.87 4.87
N PRO A 549 23.51 20.27 5.35
CA PRO A 549 24.60 19.90 4.46
C PRO A 549 24.22 18.90 3.36
N LEU A 550 23.24 18.03 3.60
CA LEU A 550 22.68 17.10 2.61
C LEU A 550 21.63 17.82 1.74
N TRP A 551 20.72 18.55 2.37
CA TRP A 551 19.68 19.33 1.69
C TRP A 551 20.22 20.41 0.77
N SER A 552 21.39 20.96 1.03
CA SER A 552 22.06 21.93 0.15
C SER A 552 22.99 21.28 -0.89
N ASP A 553 23.25 19.97 -0.82
CA ASP A 553 24.21 19.30 -1.71
C ASP A 553 23.73 19.29 -3.17
N ALA A 554 24.62 19.57 -4.13
CA ALA A 554 24.25 19.65 -5.55
C ALA A 554 23.73 18.32 -6.13
N ASN A 555 23.99 17.18 -5.48
CA ASN A 555 23.51 15.86 -5.89
C ASN A 555 22.11 15.51 -5.34
N ILE A 556 21.52 16.37 -4.50
CA ILE A 556 20.16 16.21 -4.00
C ILE A 556 19.23 17.16 -4.76
N ASP A 557 18.18 16.62 -5.35
CA ASP A 557 17.26 17.37 -6.23
C ASP A 557 15.99 17.85 -5.50
N PHE A 558 15.64 17.24 -4.37
CA PHE A 558 14.45 17.57 -3.57
C PHE A 558 14.61 17.21 -2.09
N ILE A 559 13.77 17.80 -1.23
CA ILE A 559 13.66 17.46 0.19
C ILE A 559 12.53 16.44 0.34
N GLY A 560 12.87 15.16 0.52
CA GLY A 560 11.89 14.09 0.67
C GLY A 560 11.42 13.96 2.11
N ILE A 561 10.11 13.91 2.34
CA ILE A 561 9.52 13.76 3.67
C ILE A 561 8.44 12.68 3.63
N ASP A 562 8.53 11.70 4.51
CA ASP A 562 7.45 10.76 4.77
C ASP A 562 6.47 11.43 5.74
N ASN A 563 5.45 12.09 5.19
CA ASN A 563 4.60 13.04 5.89
C ASN A 563 3.49 12.34 6.67
N TYR A 564 3.80 12.00 7.92
CA TYR A 564 2.87 11.41 8.86
C TYR A 564 2.53 12.35 10.05
N MET A 565 2.52 13.65 9.78
CA MET A 565 2.21 14.67 10.80
C MET A 565 0.74 14.59 11.23
N PRO A 566 0.41 14.68 12.55
CA PRO A 566 -0.96 14.61 13.04
C PRO A 566 -1.86 15.70 12.46
N LEU A 567 -3.09 15.33 12.06
CA LEU A 567 -4.14 16.25 11.59
C LEU A 567 -5.31 16.39 12.58
N SER A 568 -5.22 15.77 13.75
CA SER A 568 -6.24 15.87 14.78
C SER A 568 -5.72 15.55 16.18
N ASP A 569 -6.49 15.91 17.20
CA ASP A 569 -6.31 15.52 18.61
C ASP A 569 -7.67 15.12 19.23
N TRP A 570 -8.43 14.35 18.45
CA TRP A 570 -9.82 14.02 18.73
C TRP A 570 -9.96 12.95 19.82
N ARG A 571 -11.02 13.02 20.63
CA ARG A 571 -11.28 12.13 21.78
C ARG A 571 -12.75 11.67 21.81
N ASP A 572 -13.10 10.85 22.79
CA ASP A 572 -14.49 10.45 22.99
C ASP A 572 -15.32 11.58 23.60
N GLY A 573 -16.61 11.64 23.22
CA GLY A 573 -17.56 12.62 23.72
C GLY A 573 -17.38 14.01 23.10
N PHE A 574 -17.98 15.01 23.74
CA PHE A 574 -17.97 16.41 23.29
C PHE A 574 -17.28 17.36 24.28
N ASP A 575 -16.69 16.82 25.35
CA ASP A 575 -16.06 17.60 26.42
C ASP A 575 -14.58 17.90 26.15
N HIS A 576 -14.01 17.38 25.05
CA HIS A 576 -12.63 17.63 24.67
C HIS A 576 -12.48 18.95 23.91
N ALA A 577 -11.27 19.52 23.92
CA ALA A 577 -10.98 20.86 23.43
C ALA A 577 -11.44 21.11 21.98
N ASP A 578 -11.25 20.14 21.08
CA ASP A 578 -11.61 20.28 19.65
C ASP A 578 -13.13 20.32 19.43
N ALA A 579 -13.90 19.51 20.17
CA ALA A 579 -15.36 19.57 20.13
C ALA A 579 -15.89 20.87 20.75
N LEU A 580 -15.27 21.33 21.84
CA LEU A 580 -15.60 22.61 22.48
C LEU A 580 -15.24 23.83 21.60
N GLN A 581 -14.32 23.68 20.64
CA GLN A 581 -14.05 24.68 19.60
C GLN A 581 -15.13 24.71 18.50
N GLY A 582 -16.10 23.80 18.52
CA GLY A 582 -17.24 23.76 17.60
C GLY A 582 -17.06 22.83 16.41
N TRP A 583 -15.99 22.04 16.34
CA TRP A 583 -15.83 21.03 15.29
C TRP A 583 -16.82 19.88 15.52
N PRO A 584 -17.57 19.44 14.49
CA PRO A 584 -18.66 18.47 14.66
C PRO A 584 -18.16 17.01 14.71
N ALA A 585 -17.06 16.71 14.03
CA ALA A 585 -16.51 15.36 13.92
C ALA A 585 -15.04 15.39 13.48
N ILE A 586 -14.32 14.30 13.76
CA ILE A 586 -12.95 14.09 13.29
C ILE A 586 -12.82 14.02 11.76
N HIS A 587 -13.87 13.57 11.07
CA HIS A 587 -13.91 13.48 9.60
C HIS A 587 -14.18 14.82 8.91
N ASP A 588 -14.44 15.88 9.67
CA ASP A 588 -14.69 17.20 9.08
C ASP A 588 -13.46 17.70 8.32
N ARG A 589 -13.65 18.00 7.03
CA ARG A 589 -12.56 18.40 6.13
C ARG A 589 -11.91 19.71 6.60
N GLY A 590 -12.71 20.67 7.06
CA GLY A 590 -12.22 21.94 7.58
C GLY A 590 -11.38 21.77 8.84
N TYR A 591 -11.79 20.87 9.74
CA TYR A 591 -11.03 20.52 10.94
C TYR A 591 -9.66 19.95 10.60
N LEU A 592 -9.61 18.93 9.73
CA LEU A 592 -8.35 18.31 9.32
C LEU A 592 -7.44 19.31 8.59
N GLN A 593 -8.00 20.14 7.71
CA GLN A 593 -7.24 21.17 6.98
C GLN A 593 -6.68 22.26 7.89
N ALA A 594 -7.45 22.71 8.89
CA ALA A 594 -6.98 23.67 9.89
C ALA A 594 -5.79 23.13 10.69
N ASN A 595 -5.65 21.80 10.79
CA ASN A 595 -4.53 21.14 11.42
C ASN A 595 -3.37 20.79 10.47
N ILE A 596 -3.39 21.12 9.17
CA ILE A 596 -2.21 20.86 8.31
C ILE A 596 -1.04 21.78 8.69
N ALA A 597 -1.31 23.08 8.78
CA ALA A 597 -0.38 24.11 9.27
C ALA A 597 -0.88 24.74 10.59
N GLY A 598 -1.31 23.88 11.50
CA GLY A 598 -1.88 24.25 12.81
C GLY A 598 -1.91 23.06 13.77
N GLY A 599 -2.35 23.26 15.00
CA GLY A 599 -2.52 22.19 15.99
C GLY A 599 -1.20 21.65 16.57
N GLU A 600 -1.18 20.35 16.91
CA GLU A 600 0.00 19.68 17.45
C GLU A 600 1.17 19.79 16.46
N GLY A 601 2.35 20.24 16.92
CA GLY A 601 3.55 20.40 16.10
C GLY A 601 3.67 21.73 15.36
N PHE A 602 2.65 22.58 15.45
CA PHE A 602 2.66 23.94 14.91
C PHE A 602 2.32 24.97 15.99
N ASP A 603 1.12 24.91 16.54
CA ASP A 603 0.67 25.84 17.57
C ASP A 603 1.15 25.42 18.96
N TRP A 604 1.13 24.12 19.23
CA TRP A 604 1.39 23.56 20.55
C TRP A 604 1.99 22.14 20.48
N PHE A 605 2.47 21.65 21.62
CA PHE A 605 2.94 20.27 21.82
C PHE A 605 2.51 19.76 23.21
N TYR A 606 2.63 18.45 23.43
CA TYR A 606 2.46 17.85 24.75
C TYR A 606 3.82 17.62 25.41
N ALA A 607 4.04 18.18 26.61
CA ALA A 607 5.31 18.05 27.33
C ALA A 607 5.49 16.67 27.98
N SER A 608 4.38 15.94 28.20
CA SER A 608 4.40 14.60 28.76
C SER A 608 3.20 13.77 28.29
N ALA A 609 3.25 12.45 28.53
CA ALA A 609 2.10 11.58 28.32
C ALA A 609 0.90 11.97 29.21
N ALA A 610 1.17 12.45 30.43
CA ALA A 610 0.12 12.93 31.33
C ALA A 610 -0.58 14.17 30.78
N ASP A 611 0.19 15.12 30.23
CA ASP A 611 -0.38 16.31 29.56
C ASP A 611 -1.19 15.91 28.33
N ARG A 612 -0.72 14.94 27.55
CA ARG A 612 -1.51 14.38 26.44
C ARG A 612 -2.82 13.80 26.95
N SER A 613 -2.81 12.98 28.00
CA SER A 613 -4.05 12.43 28.57
C SER A 613 -5.00 13.50 29.08
N ALA A 614 -4.49 14.55 29.72
CA ALA A 614 -5.28 15.67 30.24
C ALA A 614 -5.62 16.76 29.20
N GLN A 615 -5.14 16.61 27.96
CA GLN A 615 -5.25 17.60 26.88
C GLN A 615 -4.65 18.98 27.23
N ILE A 616 -3.57 18.99 28.02
CA ILE A 616 -2.82 20.21 28.38
C ILE A 616 -1.86 20.55 27.24
N ARG A 617 -2.27 21.49 26.39
CA ARG A 617 -1.53 21.92 25.20
C ARG A 617 -0.54 23.04 25.54
N THR A 618 0.76 22.81 25.36
CA THR A 618 1.81 23.80 25.61
C THR A 618 2.16 24.55 24.33
N PRO A 619 2.06 25.89 24.27
CA PRO A 619 2.38 26.66 23.06
C PRO A 619 3.83 26.48 22.59
N ILE A 620 4.05 26.38 21.28
CA ILE A 620 5.38 26.40 20.68
C ILE A 620 5.80 27.86 20.44
N THR A 621 6.80 28.33 21.19
CA THR A 621 7.33 29.69 21.11
C THR A 621 8.86 29.70 21.06
N ASP A 622 9.45 30.79 20.58
CA ASP A 622 10.90 31.03 20.59
C ASP A 622 11.27 32.24 21.48
N GLY A 623 10.40 32.56 22.45
CA GLY A 623 10.57 33.72 23.33
C GLY A 623 10.92 35.01 22.58
N ALA A 624 11.97 35.69 23.06
CA ALA A 624 12.42 36.97 22.50
C ALA A 624 13.05 36.86 21.10
N ALA A 625 13.51 35.68 20.68
CA ALA A 625 14.10 35.48 19.36
C ALA A 625 13.03 35.44 18.25
N GLY A 626 11.77 35.14 18.59
CA GLY A 626 10.63 35.34 17.70
C GLY A 626 10.59 34.46 16.45
N LYS A 627 11.34 33.34 16.41
CA LYS A 627 11.34 32.37 15.31
C LYS A 627 10.79 31.00 15.75
N PRO A 628 9.51 30.90 16.14
CA PRO A 628 8.93 29.65 16.63
C PRO A 628 8.96 28.53 15.58
N TRP A 629 9.00 28.88 14.29
CA TRP A 629 9.11 27.93 13.18
C TRP A 629 10.31 26.98 13.28
N VAL A 630 11.38 27.38 13.98
CA VAL A 630 12.57 26.54 14.24
C VAL A 630 12.22 25.28 15.04
N PHE A 631 11.12 25.30 15.80
CA PHE A 631 10.64 24.21 16.63
C PHE A 631 9.33 23.57 16.12
N ARG A 632 8.79 24.06 15.00
CA ARG A 632 7.53 23.59 14.44
C ARG A 632 7.79 22.64 13.28
N TYR A 633 7.74 21.34 13.55
CA TYR A 633 7.91 20.32 12.51
C TYR A 633 6.79 20.34 11.45
N LYS A 634 5.69 21.08 11.66
CA LYS A 634 4.65 21.29 10.63
C LYS A 634 4.80 22.59 9.85
N ASP A 635 5.70 23.48 10.28
CA ASP A 635 5.90 24.78 9.62
C ASP A 635 6.87 24.65 8.43
N LEU A 636 6.50 23.75 7.51
CA LEU A 636 7.25 23.45 6.29
C LEU A 636 7.51 24.72 5.47
N ARG A 637 6.52 25.63 5.42
CA ARG A 637 6.64 26.89 4.65
C ARG A 637 7.68 27.82 5.27
N ALA A 638 7.64 28.07 6.57
CA ALA A 638 8.62 28.95 7.19
C ALA A 638 10.01 28.32 7.19
N TRP A 639 10.14 27.02 7.47
CA TRP A 639 11.40 26.30 7.32
C TRP A 639 11.96 26.47 5.89
N TRP A 640 11.16 26.18 4.87
CA TRP A 640 11.60 26.27 3.48
C TRP A 640 11.98 27.67 3.01
N SER A 641 11.32 28.71 3.53
CA SER A 641 11.46 30.09 3.06
C SER A 641 12.43 30.96 3.86
N ASN A 642 12.99 30.46 4.97
CA ASN A 642 13.89 31.25 5.83
C ASN A 642 15.34 30.75 5.77
N PRO A 643 16.32 31.65 5.99
CA PRO A 643 17.69 31.24 6.24
C PRO A 643 17.78 30.47 7.57
N HIS A 644 18.57 29.41 7.58
CA HIS A 644 18.75 28.56 8.75
C HIS A 644 19.99 28.97 9.54
N PHE A 645 19.88 29.02 10.87
CA PHE A 645 20.98 29.34 11.77
C PHE A 645 21.01 28.33 12.91
N ASN A 646 22.10 27.57 13.03
CA ASN A 646 22.28 26.67 14.16
C ASN A 646 22.30 27.45 15.48
N ARG A 647 21.84 26.83 16.55
CA ARG A 647 21.79 27.41 17.89
C ARG A 647 22.54 26.56 18.93
N PRO A 648 23.89 26.51 18.89
CA PRO A 648 24.65 25.83 19.93
C PRO A 648 24.37 26.48 21.29
N GLY A 649 24.03 25.67 22.29
CA GLY A 649 23.65 26.19 23.61
C GLY A 649 22.36 27.01 23.62
N GLY A 650 21.50 26.88 22.60
CA GLY A 650 20.29 27.67 22.44
C GLY A 650 20.52 29.08 21.88
N VAL A 651 21.75 29.46 21.54
CA VAL A 651 22.09 30.80 21.03
C VAL A 651 22.31 30.76 19.52
N GLU A 652 21.54 31.56 18.78
CA GLU A 652 21.65 31.64 17.32
C GLU A 652 23.06 32.05 16.85
N SER A 653 23.61 31.26 15.93
CA SER A 653 24.92 31.51 15.33
C SER A 653 24.90 32.77 14.47
N GLY A 654 26.01 33.50 14.41
CA GLY A 654 26.12 34.69 13.57
C GLY A 654 26.17 34.41 12.05
N THR A 655 26.34 33.16 11.64
CA THR A 655 26.41 32.72 10.25
C THR A 655 25.33 31.68 9.95
N PRO A 656 24.63 31.78 8.81
CA PRO A 656 23.66 30.77 8.42
C PRO A 656 24.36 29.46 8.03
N THR A 657 23.57 28.38 7.96
CA THR A 657 24.01 27.13 7.35
C THR A 657 24.14 27.27 5.82
N ALA A 658 24.46 26.18 5.14
CA ALA A 658 24.50 26.13 3.68
C ALA A 658 23.11 26.13 3.02
N TRP A 659 22.02 26.07 3.80
CA TRP A 659 20.67 26.14 3.26
C TRP A 659 20.41 27.50 2.61
N VAL A 660 20.01 27.47 1.35
CA VAL A 660 19.51 28.64 0.64
C VAL A 660 17.98 28.55 0.60
N PRO A 661 17.27 29.58 1.09
CA PRO A 661 15.81 29.59 1.09
C PRO A 661 15.24 29.23 -0.28
N GLN A 662 14.26 28.33 -0.28
CA GLN A 662 13.51 27.93 -1.47
C GLN A 662 14.35 27.25 -2.57
N SER A 663 15.59 26.85 -2.27
CA SER A 663 16.52 26.32 -3.27
C SER A 663 16.11 24.97 -3.86
N LYS A 664 15.32 24.17 -3.12
CA LYS A 664 14.84 22.85 -3.56
C LYS A 664 13.37 22.63 -3.19
N PRO A 665 12.58 21.95 -4.03
CA PRO A 665 11.20 21.63 -3.70
C PRO A 665 11.11 20.61 -2.56
N ILE A 666 10.04 20.71 -1.76
CA ILE A 666 9.65 19.65 -0.82
C ILE A 666 8.78 18.64 -1.56
N TRP A 667 9.10 17.36 -1.43
CA TRP A 667 8.33 16.24 -1.94
C TRP A 667 7.86 15.40 -0.77
N PHE A 668 6.55 15.16 -0.68
CA PHE A 668 6.04 14.13 0.22
C PHE A 668 6.23 12.77 -0.45
N THR A 669 7.18 11.99 0.07
CA THR A 669 7.54 10.67 -0.45
C THR A 669 6.57 9.59 0.03
N GLU A 670 5.95 9.83 1.18
CA GLU A 670 4.78 9.11 1.70
C GLU A 670 3.80 10.10 2.31
N LEU A 671 2.50 9.77 2.26
CA LEU A 671 1.41 10.54 2.84
C LEU A 671 0.24 9.60 3.12
N GLY A 672 -0.31 9.64 4.33
CA GLY A 672 -1.48 8.85 4.68
C GLY A 672 -1.64 8.67 6.18
N CYS A 673 -2.70 7.99 6.58
CA CYS A 673 -2.91 7.52 7.95
C CYS A 673 -3.45 6.09 7.94
N PRO A 674 -3.34 5.33 9.04
CA PRO A 674 -3.95 4.02 9.13
C PRO A 674 -5.48 4.12 9.01
N ALA A 675 -6.11 3.13 8.38
CA ALA A 675 -7.56 2.96 8.32
C ALA A 675 -8.12 2.41 9.65
N ILE A 676 -7.79 3.10 10.74
CA ILE A 676 -8.14 2.77 12.12
C ILE A 676 -8.83 4.01 12.72
N ASP A 677 -9.81 3.79 13.60
CA ASP A 677 -10.45 4.83 14.42
C ASP A 677 -9.42 5.85 14.91
N ARG A 678 -9.64 7.14 14.64
CA ARG A 678 -8.70 8.23 14.97
C ARG A 678 -7.32 8.15 14.30
N GLY A 679 -7.22 7.54 13.11
CA GLY A 679 -5.98 7.44 12.33
C GLY A 679 -5.23 8.77 12.17
N THR A 680 -5.97 9.88 12.00
CA THR A 680 -5.44 11.24 11.87
C THR A 680 -4.77 11.79 13.13
N ASN A 681 -5.02 11.20 14.33
CA ASN A 681 -4.36 11.61 15.58
C ASN A 681 -2.88 11.20 15.61
N GLN A 682 -2.54 10.11 14.94
CA GLN A 682 -1.17 9.60 14.90
C GLN A 682 -0.93 8.86 13.58
N PRO A 683 -0.78 9.58 12.46
CA PRO A 683 -0.76 8.95 11.13
C PRO A 683 0.40 7.98 10.89
N ASN A 684 1.47 8.09 11.68
CA ASN A 684 2.70 7.32 11.51
C ASN A 684 2.64 5.88 12.08
N VAL A 685 1.61 5.53 12.86
CA VAL A 685 1.53 4.20 13.50
C VAL A 685 0.75 3.20 12.67
N PHE A 686 1.09 1.94 12.84
CA PHE A 686 0.40 0.79 12.27
C PHE A 686 0.26 -0.32 13.32
N PHE A 687 -0.62 -1.27 13.05
CA PHE A 687 -0.86 -2.41 13.93
C PHE A 687 -0.29 -3.69 13.32
N ASP A 688 0.78 -4.21 13.93
CA ASP A 688 1.36 -5.53 13.64
C ASP A 688 1.82 -6.18 14.95
N PRO A 689 1.05 -7.11 15.54
CA PRO A 689 1.34 -7.70 16.84
C PRO A 689 2.74 -8.33 17.00
N LYS A 690 3.47 -8.56 15.90
CA LYS A 690 4.84 -9.08 15.93
C LYS A 690 5.87 -7.98 16.22
N SER A 691 5.62 -6.75 15.78
CA SER A 691 6.57 -5.64 15.84
C SER A 691 6.51 -4.88 17.15
N SER A 692 7.68 -4.43 17.63
CA SER A 692 7.79 -3.49 18.75
C SER A 692 7.25 -2.09 18.44
N GLU A 693 6.93 -1.79 17.18
CA GLU A 693 6.37 -0.51 16.73
C GLU A 693 4.85 -0.58 16.50
N SER A 694 4.21 -1.66 16.97
CA SER A 694 2.78 -1.87 16.82
C SER A 694 1.97 -1.06 17.82
N PHE A 695 1.29 -0.03 17.32
CA PHE A 695 0.44 0.84 18.12
C PHE A 695 -0.85 1.18 17.38
N THR A 696 -1.90 1.42 18.14
CA THR A 696 -3.09 2.11 17.63
C THR A 696 -2.93 3.61 17.84
N PRO A 697 -3.53 4.47 16.99
CA PRO A 697 -3.44 5.91 17.14
C PRO A 697 -3.86 6.40 18.53
N TYR A 698 -3.40 7.57 18.96
CA TYR A 698 -3.76 8.13 20.25
C TYR A 698 -5.28 8.18 20.45
N PHE A 699 -5.71 7.67 21.59
CA PHE A 699 -7.12 7.55 22.00
C PHE A 699 -7.98 6.66 21.10
N SER A 700 -7.42 5.98 20.11
CA SER A 700 -8.17 5.06 19.24
C SER A 700 -8.77 3.89 20.02
N ARG A 701 -9.94 3.42 19.57
CA ARG A 701 -10.53 2.14 19.98
C ARG A 701 -9.95 0.93 19.22
N GLY A 702 -9.10 1.17 18.22
CA GLY A 702 -8.43 0.14 17.42
C GLY A 702 -9.30 -0.51 16.34
N TRP A 703 -10.53 -0.05 16.13
CA TRP A 703 -11.43 -0.60 15.11
C TRP A 703 -11.11 -0.01 13.73
N ARG A 704 -11.43 -0.77 12.67
CA ARG A 704 -11.24 -0.31 11.29
C ARG A 704 -12.16 0.87 10.98
N ASP A 705 -11.58 1.92 10.41
CA ASP A 705 -12.28 3.10 9.89
C ASP A 705 -11.65 3.47 8.53
N ASP A 706 -12.32 3.10 7.44
CA ASP A 706 -11.84 3.46 6.09
C ASP A 706 -12.19 4.92 5.73
N ALA A 707 -13.21 5.50 6.37
CA ALA A 707 -13.67 6.85 6.08
C ALA A 707 -12.68 7.90 6.60
N ILE A 708 -12.01 7.65 7.74
CA ILE A 708 -11.00 8.59 8.27
C ILE A 708 -9.77 8.67 7.36
N GLN A 709 -9.34 7.54 6.77
CA GLN A 709 -8.24 7.55 5.80
C GLN A 709 -8.62 8.34 4.55
N ARG A 710 -9.84 8.16 4.06
CA ARG A 710 -10.37 8.94 2.94
C ARG A 710 -10.40 10.44 3.26
N ALA A 711 -10.93 10.81 4.43
CA ALA A 711 -11.01 12.20 4.88
C ALA A 711 -9.62 12.83 5.04
N TYR A 712 -8.63 12.09 5.54
CA TYR A 712 -7.23 12.52 5.62
C TYR A 712 -6.67 12.87 4.23
N LEU A 713 -6.85 11.98 3.25
CA LEU A 713 -6.35 12.18 1.89
C LEU A 713 -7.06 13.37 1.21
N GLU A 714 -8.39 13.44 1.30
CA GLU A 714 -9.15 14.56 0.75
C GLU A 714 -8.76 15.89 1.37
N ALA A 715 -8.62 15.96 2.70
CA ALA A 715 -8.17 17.17 3.39
C ALA A 715 -6.78 17.61 2.92
N SER A 716 -5.84 16.66 2.77
CA SER A 716 -4.46 16.93 2.38
C SER A 716 -4.32 17.37 0.92
N TYR A 717 -5.07 16.76 -0.01
CA TYR A 717 -4.99 17.09 -1.43
C TYR A 717 -5.76 18.35 -1.82
N LEU A 718 -6.76 18.76 -1.03
CA LEU A 718 -7.60 19.94 -1.28
C LEU A 718 -7.15 21.19 -0.50
N TRP A 719 -6.03 21.14 0.21
CA TRP A 719 -5.41 22.27 0.91
C TRP A 719 -4.30 22.88 0.04
#